data_AF-A0A3L9Y0Z5-F1
#
_entry.id   AF-A0A3L9Y0Z5-F1
#
_cell.length_a   1.000
_cell.length_b   1.000
_cell.length_c   1.000
_cell.angle_alpha   90.00
_cell.angle_beta   90.00
_cell.angle_gamma   90.00
#
_symmetry.space_group_name_H-M   'P 1'
#
loop_
_entity.id
_entity.type
_entity.pdbx_description
1 polymer ?
#
loop_
_entity_poly.entity_id
_entity_poly.type
_entity_poly.pdbx_seq_one_letter_code
_entity_poly.pdbx_strand_id
1 'polypeptide(L)'
;MVESGLGMSGKKDGIVGGTNSSDYISSYYTDRNGDRIDGRDAIRGRIGSNDDKVIAGDGNDTVRAGSGDDTVYGGRGNDDLRGGSSEDSLIGGSGDDRIYGEDGNDVLKGDTTDANITPGSTKTEIFRWSQLGYRDEQSIEGTTVHQDTGDVDVWVSTPSRSSIQTEFESHSINTGGISGISGNSSLESDAKNGDNGTYTMTFSKDVSNVQFTISDIDQDVEFVKVWAVAANGSRVEVDLNLGSNLYRYGDQIRAYNDNDTTSTSSSGTAVVSIDGPIRALYIQHADDNSGFFSNSKIFISDVKFDRIIDDTYTYSTARSGDDTLYGGDGNDTVYGDGGNDRLYGNNHDDKLYGGSGNDTLIGGSGADRVYGGNDRDVIFGADGDYVDGGAGGSDYDVLDLTGQGQFYLAGPDGTGQPIADANGNGLNGRVIFVDADGKPTGAKIDFVEIEEVRGENVGTGPDAKDDAFGTGEDDAAAVLGNVLGNDSNTLSTPLSVTAVNGAADGLGAEIAGSDGGVFTVNADGTLRFDPKDDFNGLGEGETATTSVTYSVEDGNGGTDTATVVVTVNGANDSPVAVGNAYTVERSEGAGDVDGNVLTDDTGAGADSDPEGDVLSVVGVGAPAGNVGAPVAGDNGGLFTINVDGSVDFSANGEFDGLGLNQTATTSVTYTVADGTGATSTATVSFTVKGINNGIVEGTDSADTIVPDYVDSDGDIVDGNDAILPGDTGDDDLIRGFGGNDVIDAGAGDDRVEGGTGNDTIDGNIGDDALQGGSGDDKITGGEGSDKIAGDDGNDVINAGNDVDPAFDTPYPGFGTPDADPNDDKDTVFGGTGDDTITTGDDADSIDGGAGSDLIDAGIDDDTVIGGTGDDIITGGEGSDLIDGGEGHDLIYGGLDNDLFDIPDDRDLLPDNNIDTITGGAGNDTIFGRDDDDVLSGGTGDDLIDGGVDEDSIDGGEGDDRLLGGQGADTISGGAGDDTITGGQDADQLSGGLGNDLFVGGSGGDHVVGGEDPDLDGDGFSDDTDVLDVSGENVERIEYDPDNSEKGTVFFADGSTMTFEEIEKVIPCFTPGTTIMTPRGERLVEELQVGDRVITRDNGIQKISWVGQKGLDGNALAANPHLRPILIRAGSLGGDLPERDMLVSPNHRILIANEIAEVHFDNREVLVAAKHMVGANGIKQVPVAETTYIHFMFEQHQVVLSNGAWTESFQPGAYTLKGIDQAQRDEIFELFPELATNDGVSGYHAARKTLKAYEARFLLAER
;
A
#
# COMPACT_ATOMS: atom_id res chain seq x y z
N MET A 1 -5.82 -46.43 11.61
CA MET A 1 -6.89 -46.43 10.61
C MET A 1 -6.56 -45.19 9.80
N VAL A 2 -6.03 -45.28 8.58
CA VAL A 2 -6.58 -46.01 7.42
C VAL A 2 -7.99 -45.53 7.16
N GLU A 3 -8.08 -44.35 6.53
CA GLU A 3 -8.66 -44.22 5.19
C GLU A 3 -7.53 -43.72 4.26
N SER A 4 -7.73 -43.61 2.95
CA SER A 4 -6.68 -43.15 2.03
C SER A 4 -7.15 -42.73 0.64
N GLY A 5 -6.95 -41.45 0.31
CA GLY A 5 -6.62 -41.02 -1.06
C GLY A 5 -7.73 -40.41 -1.90
N LEU A 6 -7.94 -39.11 -1.74
CA LEU A 6 -7.74 -38.22 -2.88
C LEU A 6 -6.35 -37.58 -2.75
N GLY A 7 -5.73 -37.29 -3.89
CA GLY A 7 -4.32 -36.91 -3.95
C GLY A 7 -4.13 -35.67 -4.79
N MET A 8 -4.48 -34.51 -4.24
CA MET A 8 -3.91 -33.24 -4.69
C MET A 8 -2.41 -33.29 -4.42
N SER A 9 -1.66 -33.72 -5.43
CA SER A 9 -0.22 -33.54 -5.48
C SER A 9 0.03 -32.10 -5.87
N GLY A 10 -0.18 -31.19 -4.91
CA GLY A 10 0.39 -29.84 -4.96
C GLY A 10 1.82 -29.96 -5.48
N LYS A 11 2.14 -29.23 -6.55
CA LYS A 11 3.52 -29.19 -7.01
C LYS A 11 4.21 -28.29 -6.02
N LYS A 12 5.11 -28.87 -5.24
CA LYS A 12 6.12 -28.14 -4.49
C LYS A 12 6.68 -27.01 -5.34
N ASP A 13 6.32 -25.80 -4.99
CA ASP A 13 6.64 -24.54 -5.67
C ASP A 13 7.71 -23.77 -4.88
N GLY A 14 8.11 -24.28 -3.72
CA GLY A 14 9.30 -23.83 -3.01
C GLY A 14 9.12 -22.50 -2.29
N ILE A 15 7.87 -22.08 -2.11
CA ILE A 15 7.48 -20.99 -1.24
C ILE A 15 6.77 -21.62 -0.03
N VAL A 16 7.15 -21.20 1.17
CA VAL A 16 6.48 -21.61 2.42
C VAL A 16 5.51 -20.50 2.80
N GLY A 17 4.23 -20.68 2.44
CA GLY A 17 3.16 -19.72 2.73
C GLY A 17 2.50 -19.96 4.08
N GLY A 18 2.31 -18.89 4.86
CA GLY A 18 1.51 -18.85 6.08
C GLY A 18 0.01 -18.66 5.83
N THR A 19 -0.63 -17.84 6.66
CA THR A 19 -2.08 -17.54 6.60
C THR A 19 -2.34 -16.10 7.05
N ASN A 20 -3.53 -15.57 6.82
CA ASN A 20 -3.99 -14.29 7.37
C ASN A 20 -4.32 -14.40 8.89
N SER A 21 -3.48 -15.10 9.66
CA SER A 21 -3.58 -15.19 11.12
C SER A 21 -2.25 -15.63 11.77
N SER A 22 -1.87 -14.95 12.86
CA SER A 22 -0.64 -15.15 13.66
C SER A 22 -0.09 -16.58 13.69
N ASP A 23 0.88 -16.84 12.82
CA ASP A 23 1.42 -18.15 12.49
C ASP A 23 2.83 -18.38 13.10
N TYR A 24 3.27 -19.63 13.12
CA TYR A 24 4.62 -20.01 13.62
C TYR A 24 5.37 -20.84 12.58
N ILE A 25 6.01 -20.14 11.66
CA ILE A 25 6.65 -20.71 10.48
C ILE A 25 8.10 -21.11 10.82
N SER A 26 8.44 -22.37 10.58
CA SER A 26 9.74 -22.97 10.91
C SER A 26 9.88 -24.32 10.20
N SER A 27 11.02 -25.01 10.31
CA SER A 27 11.23 -26.36 9.73
C SER A 27 10.31 -27.48 10.28
N TYR A 28 9.38 -27.15 11.19
CA TYR A 28 8.27 -28.03 11.60
C TYR A 28 6.92 -27.66 10.96
N TYR A 29 6.76 -26.43 10.46
CA TYR A 29 5.62 -25.96 9.68
C TYR A 29 5.47 -26.76 8.37
N THR A 30 4.30 -26.69 7.73
CA THR A 30 4.05 -27.20 6.38
C THR A 30 2.80 -26.53 5.84
N ASP A 31 2.92 -25.84 4.73
CA ASP A 31 1.81 -25.20 4.02
C ASP A 31 0.87 -26.22 3.32
N ARG A 32 -0.12 -25.67 2.61
CA ARG A 32 -1.13 -26.39 1.83
C ARG A 32 -0.56 -27.16 0.63
N ASN A 33 0.56 -26.71 0.07
CA ASN A 33 1.22 -27.32 -1.10
C ASN A 33 2.24 -28.40 -0.69
N GLY A 34 2.61 -28.39 0.60
CA GLY A 34 3.41 -29.37 1.30
C GLY A 34 4.86 -28.92 1.54
N ASP A 35 5.21 -27.68 1.23
CA ASP A 35 6.55 -27.10 1.34
C ASP A 35 6.92 -26.72 2.78
N ARG A 36 8.23 -26.56 3.01
CA ARG A 36 8.84 -26.60 4.33
C ARG A 36 10.21 -25.92 4.33
N ILE A 37 10.41 -25.07 5.33
CA ILE A 37 11.73 -24.59 5.68
C ILE A 37 12.68 -25.78 5.97
N ASP A 38 13.92 -25.73 5.47
CA ASP A 38 14.96 -26.77 5.55
C ASP A 38 14.56 -28.09 4.83
N GLY A 39 13.45 -28.07 4.06
CA GLY A 39 12.78 -29.23 3.49
C GLY A 39 13.45 -29.81 2.24
N ARG A 40 14.22 -28.99 1.52
CA ARG A 40 14.94 -29.29 0.26
C ARG A 40 14.00 -29.51 -0.92
N ASP A 41 12.97 -28.70 -0.94
CA ASP A 41 11.84 -28.74 -1.85
C ASP A 41 11.67 -27.45 -2.68
N ALA A 42 12.39 -26.38 -2.30
CA ALA A 42 12.68 -25.20 -3.12
C ALA A 42 12.88 -25.49 -4.63
N ILE A 43 12.40 -24.58 -5.49
CA ILE A 43 12.36 -24.81 -6.95
C ILE A 43 13.75 -25.10 -7.54
N ARG A 44 13.74 -26.02 -8.52
CA ARG A 44 14.89 -26.69 -9.12
C ARG A 44 16.00 -25.77 -9.67
N GLY A 45 16.91 -25.37 -8.79
CA GLY A 45 18.26 -24.91 -9.14
C GLY A 45 19.28 -25.37 -8.10
N ARG A 46 18.99 -25.06 -6.83
CA ARG A 46 19.92 -25.16 -5.71
C ARG A 46 20.00 -26.57 -5.10
N ILE A 47 20.63 -27.54 -5.78
CA ILE A 47 20.84 -28.89 -5.19
C ILE A 47 22.05 -28.90 -4.24
N GLY A 48 21.87 -28.41 -3.00
CA GLY A 48 22.80 -28.71 -1.91
C GLY A 48 22.92 -27.67 -0.80
N SER A 49 22.54 -26.43 -1.09
CA SER A 49 22.16 -25.43 -0.10
C SER A 49 20.66 -25.63 0.24
N ASN A 50 20.18 -25.02 1.32
CA ASN A 50 18.87 -25.34 1.93
C ASN A 50 17.81 -24.26 1.65
N ASP A 51 18.25 -23.16 1.05
CA ASP A 51 17.65 -21.88 0.67
C ASP A 51 16.17 -21.91 0.27
N ASP A 52 15.32 -21.26 1.06
CA ASP A 52 13.85 -21.23 0.96
C ASP A 52 13.31 -19.79 0.79
N LYS A 53 12.12 -19.65 0.17
CA LYS A 53 11.33 -18.40 0.19
C LYS A 53 10.13 -18.58 1.13
N VAL A 54 9.87 -17.62 2.01
CA VAL A 54 8.81 -17.65 3.03
C VAL A 54 7.96 -16.39 2.90
N ILE A 55 6.64 -16.55 2.98
CA ILE A 55 5.68 -15.44 2.99
C ILE A 55 4.73 -15.71 4.15
N ALA A 56 4.69 -14.84 5.15
CA ALA A 56 3.98 -15.07 6.40
C ALA A 56 2.48 -14.78 6.23
N GLY A 57 2.08 -13.51 6.08
CA GLY A 57 0.71 -13.12 5.71
C GLY A 57 0.22 -11.84 6.38
N ASP A 58 -1.02 -11.87 6.86
CA ASP A 58 -1.55 -10.86 7.79
C ASP A 58 -1.62 -11.46 9.20
N GLY A 59 -1.32 -10.66 10.23
CA GLY A 59 -1.27 -11.05 11.63
C GLY A 59 0.15 -11.20 12.17
N ASN A 60 0.29 -11.07 13.50
CA ASN A 60 1.58 -11.10 14.18
C ASN A 60 2.27 -12.47 14.09
N ASP A 61 3.25 -12.61 13.23
CA ASP A 61 3.86 -13.88 12.83
C ASP A 61 5.22 -14.14 13.49
N THR A 62 5.75 -15.34 13.31
CA THR A 62 7.09 -15.71 13.77
C THR A 62 7.74 -16.68 12.81
N VAL A 63 8.75 -16.21 12.06
CA VAL A 63 9.44 -16.96 11.01
C VAL A 63 10.84 -17.37 11.44
N ARG A 64 11.27 -18.57 11.06
CA ARG A 64 12.62 -19.10 11.31
C ARG A 64 13.13 -19.91 10.11
N ALA A 65 13.77 -19.24 9.15
CA ALA A 65 14.29 -19.84 7.91
C ALA A 65 15.51 -20.76 8.19
N GLY A 66 16.45 -20.27 8.98
CA GLY A 66 17.33 -21.07 9.84
C GLY A 66 18.57 -21.68 9.19
N SER A 67 18.64 -21.83 7.86
CA SER A 67 19.84 -22.25 7.14
C SER A 67 19.62 -22.18 5.63
N GLY A 68 20.21 -21.17 4.98
CA GLY A 68 20.16 -21.00 3.54
C GLY A 68 20.65 -19.61 3.15
N ASP A 69 20.59 -19.30 1.86
CA ASP A 69 20.46 -17.91 1.41
C ASP A 69 18.95 -17.62 1.25
N ASP A 70 18.25 -17.48 2.38
CA ASP A 70 16.78 -17.50 2.48
C ASP A 70 16.16 -16.14 2.10
N THR A 71 14.83 -16.11 1.88
CA THR A 71 14.10 -14.86 1.63
C THR A 71 12.75 -14.87 2.34
N VAL A 72 12.52 -13.93 3.25
CA VAL A 72 11.34 -13.88 4.13
C VAL A 72 10.61 -12.54 3.97
N TYR A 73 9.28 -12.62 3.86
CA TYR A 73 8.36 -11.50 3.99
C TYR A 73 7.45 -11.81 5.19
N GLY A 74 7.32 -10.88 6.14
CA GLY A 74 6.30 -10.91 7.19
C GLY A 74 4.93 -10.60 6.59
N GLY A 75 4.59 -9.31 6.58
CA GLY A 75 3.43 -8.74 5.89
C GLY A 75 2.77 -7.64 6.71
N ARG A 76 1.52 -7.84 7.15
CA ARG A 76 0.85 -6.89 8.05
C ARG A 76 0.83 -7.41 9.48
N GLY A 77 1.60 -6.84 10.41
CA GLY A 77 1.71 -7.44 11.74
C GLY A 77 2.58 -6.71 12.75
N ASN A 78 3.19 -7.51 13.63
CA ASN A 78 4.32 -7.12 14.48
C ASN A 78 5.04 -8.45 14.78
N ASP A 79 6.05 -8.76 14.01
CA ASP A 79 6.55 -10.11 13.74
C ASP A 79 7.90 -10.39 14.44
N ASP A 80 8.28 -11.67 14.53
CA ASP A 80 9.64 -12.13 14.93
C ASP A 80 10.25 -12.92 13.76
N LEU A 81 10.89 -12.21 12.83
CA LEU A 81 11.50 -12.76 11.62
C LEU A 81 12.96 -13.14 11.87
N ARG A 82 13.35 -14.34 11.41
CA ARG A 82 14.73 -14.83 11.52
C ARG A 82 15.19 -15.50 10.24
N GLY A 83 16.33 -15.04 9.72
CA GLY A 83 17.17 -15.75 8.75
C GLY A 83 17.78 -16.96 9.45
N GLY A 84 19.09 -17.02 9.59
CA GLY A 84 19.72 -17.87 10.59
C GLY A 84 21.15 -18.26 10.27
N SER A 85 21.46 -18.55 9.00
CA SER A 85 22.85 -18.74 8.56
C SER A 85 23.01 -18.89 7.04
N SER A 86 24.00 -18.18 6.49
CA SER A 86 24.24 -17.82 5.06
C SER A 86 23.52 -16.52 4.66
N GLU A 87 23.47 -16.14 3.37
CA GLU A 87 23.20 -14.74 2.98
C GLU A 87 21.68 -14.49 2.80
N ASP A 88 21.02 -14.06 3.88
CA ASP A 88 19.55 -14.00 4.01
C ASP A 88 18.95 -12.63 3.61
N SER A 89 17.68 -12.62 3.18
CA SER A 89 16.93 -11.40 2.85
C SER A 89 15.60 -11.37 3.62
N LEU A 90 15.43 -10.43 4.54
CA LEU A 90 14.30 -10.36 5.48
C LEU A 90 13.58 -9.02 5.34
N ILE A 91 12.27 -9.05 5.12
CA ILE A 91 11.41 -7.87 5.00
C ILE A 91 10.28 -8.03 6.01
N GLY A 92 10.09 -7.04 6.88
CA GLY A 92 8.99 -6.96 7.84
C GLY A 92 7.66 -6.81 7.14
N GLY A 93 7.21 -5.57 6.96
CA GLY A 93 6.17 -5.20 6.01
C GLY A 93 5.38 -3.97 6.39
N SER A 94 4.68 -4.03 7.54
CA SER A 94 3.97 -2.91 8.16
C SER A 94 3.62 -3.20 9.63
N GLY A 95 4.11 -2.35 10.53
CA GLY A 95 3.94 -2.42 12.00
C GLY A 95 5.15 -2.96 12.77
N ASP A 96 5.28 -2.62 14.07
CA ASP A 96 6.49 -2.77 14.93
C ASP A 96 7.20 -4.15 14.92
N ASP A 97 8.03 -4.42 13.92
CA ASP A 97 8.64 -5.72 13.61
C ASP A 97 9.98 -5.96 14.32
N ARG A 98 10.37 -7.25 14.43
CA ARG A 98 11.63 -7.71 15.03
C ARG A 98 12.37 -8.69 14.13
N ILE A 99 13.40 -8.19 13.47
CA ILE A 99 14.11 -8.89 12.39
C ILE A 99 15.52 -9.29 12.86
N TYR A 100 15.96 -10.52 12.55
CA TYR A 100 17.27 -11.07 12.95
C TYR A 100 17.92 -11.84 11.79
N GLY A 101 19.07 -11.39 11.27
CA GLY A 101 19.88 -12.14 10.30
C GLY A 101 20.56 -13.37 10.91
N GLU A 102 21.24 -13.17 12.04
CA GLU A 102 22.03 -14.15 12.81
C GLU A 102 23.46 -14.42 12.24
N ASP A 103 23.71 -15.45 11.39
CA ASP A 103 25.08 -15.82 10.89
C ASP A 103 25.22 -15.59 9.33
N GLY A 104 25.24 -14.34 8.82
CA GLY A 104 25.05 -14.09 7.37
C GLY A 104 25.90 -13.01 6.66
N ASN A 105 25.31 -12.37 5.65
CA ASN A 105 25.73 -11.11 4.99
C ASN A 105 24.42 -10.49 4.46
N ASP A 106 23.57 -10.06 5.38
CA ASP A 106 22.13 -10.13 5.19
C ASP A 106 21.52 -8.81 4.72
N VAL A 107 20.35 -8.87 4.09
CA VAL A 107 19.57 -7.69 3.71
C VAL A 107 18.30 -7.65 4.55
N LEU A 108 18.19 -6.67 5.45
CA LEU A 108 17.04 -6.50 6.32
C LEU A 108 16.31 -5.20 5.96
N LYS A 109 14.98 -5.24 5.84
CA LYS A 109 14.12 -4.04 5.73
C LYS A 109 13.00 -4.14 6.77
N GLY A 110 12.67 -3.03 7.43
CA GLY A 110 11.47 -2.92 8.26
C GLY A 110 10.25 -2.86 7.36
N ASP A 111 9.89 -1.66 6.95
CA ASP A 111 8.76 -1.41 6.06
C ASP A 111 9.05 -1.60 4.55
N THR A 112 7.97 -1.57 3.75
CA THR A 112 8.04 -1.54 2.29
C THR A 112 7.68 -0.17 1.71
N THR A 113 8.71 0.61 1.35
CA THR A 113 8.57 1.86 0.57
C THR A 113 8.33 1.66 -0.93
N ASP A 114 8.46 0.43 -1.45
CA ASP A 114 8.23 0.06 -2.86
C ASP A 114 6.72 -0.01 -3.19
N ALA A 115 6.03 1.13 -3.16
CA ALA A 115 4.74 1.27 -3.83
C ALA A 115 4.91 1.04 -5.35
N ASN A 116 3.94 0.35 -5.98
CA ASN A 116 3.89 -0.01 -7.40
C ASN A 116 4.87 -1.11 -7.89
N ILE A 117 4.58 -2.37 -7.54
CA ILE A 117 5.11 -3.56 -8.25
C ILE A 117 3.95 -4.42 -8.78
N THR A 118 3.35 -3.98 -9.89
CA THR A 118 2.32 -4.72 -10.64
C THR A 118 2.89 -6.05 -11.19
N PRO A 119 2.12 -7.16 -11.27
CA PRO A 119 2.58 -8.44 -11.78
C PRO A 119 3.26 -8.38 -13.15
N GLY A 120 4.50 -8.86 -13.23
CA GLY A 120 5.29 -8.90 -14.47
C GLY A 120 5.93 -7.57 -14.88
N SER A 121 5.92 -6.56 -14.00
CA SER A 121 6.71 -5.34 -14.15
C SER A 121 8.22 -5.64 -14.27
N THR A 122 8.96 -4.79 -14.99
CA THR A 122 10.40 -4.98 -15.19
C THR A 122 11.16 -3.64 -15.21
N LYS A 123 12.32 -3.60 -14.54
CA LYS A 123 13.14 -2.39 -14.42
C LYS A 123 14.24 -2.34 -15.49
N THR A 124 14.21 -1.37 -16.39
CA THR A 124 15.24 -1.24 -17.43
C THR A 124 16.58 -0.78 -16.87
N GLU A 125 17.61 -1.61 -17.07
CA GLU A 125 18.99 -1.34 -16.72
C GLU A 125 19.91 -1.43 -17.96
N ILE A 126 21.09 -0.80 -17.89
CA ILE A 126 22.05 -0.78 -18.99
C ILE A 126 23.48 -0.90 -18.48
N PHE A 127 24.16 -1.99 -18.85
CA PHE A 127 25.60 -2.13 -18.69
C PHE A 127 26.33 -1.24 -19.71
N ARG A 128 27.13 -0.27 -19.24
CA ARG A 128 27.80 0.72 -20.09
C ARG A 128 29.31 0.66 -19.96
N TRP A 129 29.99 0.32 -21.06
CA TRP A 129 31.46 0.19 -21.10
C TRP A 129 32.19 1.46 -20.64
N SER A 130 31.62 2.62 -20.93
CA SER A 130 32.13 3.94 -20.54
C SER A 130 32.02 4.27 -19.05
N GLN A 131 31.23 3.55 -18.25
CA GLN A 131 31.14 3.75 -16.80
C GLN A 131 32.23 3.00 -16.02
N LEU A 132 32.91 2.02 -16.65
CA LEU A 132 33.94 1.17 -16.03
C LEU A 132 35.28 1.90 -15.70
N GLY A 133 35.36 3.23 -15.88
CA GLY A 133 36.56 4.03 -15.59
C GLY A 133 37.76 3.84 -16.51
N TYR A 134 37.63 3.02 -17.57
CA TYR A 134 38.67 2.82 -18.58
C TYR A 134 38.81 4.01 -19.54
N ARG A 135 39.99 4.14 -20.15
CA ARG A 135 40.28 5.16 -21.16
C ARG A 135 40.12 4.60 -22.57
N ASP A 136 39.87 5.49 -23.52
CA ASP A 136 39.94 5.20 -24.97
C ASP A 136 41.27 4.50 -25.33
N GLU A 137 41.23 3.51 -26.22
CA GLU A 137 42.33 2.59 -26.56
C GLU A 137 42.89 1.76 -25.36
N GLN A 138 42.19 1.67 -24.21
CA GLN A 138 42.71 0.94 -23.03
C GLN A 138 42.41 -0.56 -23.07
N SER A 139 43.48 -1.37 -23.05
CA SER A 139 43.39 -2.82 -23.04
C SER A 139 42.88 -3.40 -21.72
N ILE A 140 41.89 -4.30 -21.83
CA ILE A 140 41.26 -5.04 -20.72
C ILE A 140 41.27 -6.56 -21.00
N GLU A 141 42.39 -7.06 -21.55
CA GLU A 141 42.61 -8.48 -21.87
C GLU A 141 42.70 -9.37 -20.63
N GLY A 142 41.85 -10.41 -20.54
CA GLY A 142 41.90 -11.42 -19.48
C GLY A 142 41.53 -10.91 -18.08
N THR A 143 40.71 -9.87 -18.01
CA THR A 143 40.13 -9.33 -16.77
C THR A 143 38.67 -9.78 -16.64
N THR A 144 38.16 -9.76 -15.42
CA THR A 144 36.70 -9.66 -15.18
C THR A 144 36.44 -8.23 -14.76
N VAL A 145 35.60 -7.53 -15.51
CA VAL A 145 35.08 -6.21 -15.15
C VAL A 145 33.75 -6.39 -14.41
N HIS A 146 33.41 -5.45 -13.55
CA HIS A 146 32.16 -5.43 -12.79
C HIS A 146 31.54 -4.04 -12.96
N GLN A 147 30.21 -4.02 -13.09
CA GLN A 147 29.40 -2.83 -12.95
C GLN A 147 28.12 -3.21 -12.19
N ASP A 148 27.85 -2.47 -11.12
CA ASP A 148 26.51 -2.28 -10.58
C ASP A 148 25.72 -1.36 -11.54
N THR A 149 24.55 -1.81 -12.00
CA THR A 149 23.67 -1.05 -12.91
C THR A 149 22.39 -0.51 -12.27
N GLY A 150 22.18 -0.72 -10.98
CA GLY A 150 20.94 -0.41 -10.26
C GLY A 150 20.57 -1.54 -9.30
N ASP A 151 19.76 -2.50 -9.76
CA ASP A 151 19.32 -3.63 -8.96
C ASP A 151 20.09 -4.92 -9.31
N VAL A 152 20.92 -4.89 -10.36
CA VAL A 152 21.64 -6.04 -10.91
C VAL A 152 23.14 -5.74 -11.04
N ASP A 153 23.98 -6.62 -10.49
CA ASP A 153 25.42 -6.62 -10.77
C ASP A 153 25.69 -7.37 -12.08
N VAL A 154 26.58 -6.80 -12.89
CA VAL A 154 27.00 -7.37 -14.17
C VAL A 154 28.51 -7.58 -14.18
N TRP A 155 28.92 -8.85 -14.16
CA TRP A 155 30.34 -9.21 -14.34
C TRP A 155 30.59 -9.64 -15.78
N VAL A 156 31.59 -9.04 -16.44
CA VAL A 156 32.02 -9.44 -17.78
C VAL A 156 33.47 -9.91 -17.79
N SER A 157 33.67 -11.21 -18.03
CA SER A 157 34.99 -11.83 -18.17
C SER A 157 35.44 -11.78 -19.64
N THR A 158 36.62 -11.19 -19.88
CA THR A 158 37.21 -11.03 -21.21
C THR A 158 38.21 -12.16 -21.54
N PRO A 159 38.40 -12.51 -22.82
CA PRO A 159 39.39 -13.50 -23.24
C PRO A 159 40.83 -12.99 -23.00
N SER A 160 41.74 -13.92 -22.77
CA SER A 160 43.16 -13.62 -22.54
C SER A 160 43.88 -13.10 -23.80
N ARG A 161 45.01 -12.41 -23.60
CA ARG A 161 45.91 -11.96 -24.69
C ARG A 161 46.41 -13.06 -25.63
N SER A 162 46.37 -14.33 -25.21
CA SER A 162 46.72 -15.48 -26.06
C SER A 162 45.55 -16.04 -26.87
N SER A 163 44.46 -15.28 -26.98
CA SER A 163 43.22 -15.66 -27.66
C SER A 163 42.61 -14.55 -28.50
N ILE A 164 42.54 -13.30 -28.01
CA ILE A 164 42.03 -12.09 -28.70
C ILE A 164 42.67 -10.84 -28.04
N GLN A 165 42.84 -9.74 -28.79
CA GLN A 165 43.14 -8.40 -28.23
C GLN A 165 41.81 -7.70 -27.89
N THR A 166 41.67 -7.17 -26.67
CA THR A 166 40.43 -6.56 -26.17
C THR A 166 40.72 -5.18 -25.57
N GLU A 167 40.05 -4.15 -26.07
CA GLU A 167 40.27 -2.73 -25.74
C GLU A 167 38.91 -2.00 -25.57
N PHE A 168 38.82 -1.05 -24.63
CA PHE A 168 37.65 -0.17 -24.49
C PHE A 168 37.73 0.98 -25.50
N GLU A 169 36.64 1.21 -26.23
CA GLU A 169 36.57 2.17 -27.33
C GLU A 169 35.38 3.12 -27.20
N SER A 170 35.67 4.43 -27.25
CA SER A 170 34.68 5.51 -27.27
C SER A 170 34.40 6.06 -28.68
N HIS A 171 34.97 5.43 -29.71
CA HIS A 171 34.68 5.74 -31.11
C HIS A 171 33.24 5.36 -31.49
N SER A 172 32.70 6.04 -32.52
CA SER A 172 31.29 5.88 -32.87
C SER A 172 30.96 4.50 -33.46
N ILE A 173 29.92 3.87 -32.94
CA ILE A 173 29.38 2.56 -33.35
C ILE A 173 27.94 2.66 -33.87
N ASN A 174 27.38 1.56 -34.38
CA ASN A 174 25.97 1.47 -34.74
C ASN A 174 25.15 0.82 -33.61
N THR A 175 24.25 1.58 -32.98
CA THR A 175 23.37 1.10 -31.88
C THR A 175 22.15 0.32 -32.36
N GLY A 176 21.97 0.10 -33.67
CA GLY A 176 20.83 -0.64 -34.23
C GLY A 176 19.48 0.07 -34.13
N GLY A 177 19.39 1.17 -33.37
CA GLY A 177 18.15 1.82 -32.98
C GLY A 177 17.66 1.45 -31.56
N ILE A 178 18.43 0.67 -30.80
CA ILE A 178 18.13 0.36 -29.39
C ILE A 178 18.18 1.67 -28.58
N SER A 179 17.20 1.87 -27.68
CA SER A 179 17.13 3.04 -26.80
C SER A 179 18.15 2.96 -25.65
N GLY A 180 18.56 4.11 -25.11
CA GLY A 180 19.42 4.22 -23.92
C GLY A 180 20.90 3.84 -24.07
N ILE A 181 21.27 2.98 -25.03
CA ILE A 181 22.67 2.59 -25.28
C ILE A 181 23.46 3.70 -26.00
N SER A 182 24.72 3.92 -25.61
CA SER A 182 25.52 5.01 -26.17
C SER A 182 26.19 4.61 -27.48
N GLY A 183 26.00 5.44 -28.52
CA GLY A 183 26.70 5.28 -29.79
C GLY A 183 28.21 5.54 -29.76
N ASN A 184 28.78 5.88 -28.60
CA ASN A 184 30.21 6.14 -28.37
C ASN A 184 30.71 5.38 -27.11
N SER A 185 30.21 4.17 -26.87
CA SER A 185 30.57 3.33 -25.73
C SER A 185 30.54 1.87 -26.18
N SER A 186 31.72 1.23 -26.23
CA SER A 186 31.85 -0.11 -26.81
C SER A 186 33.07 -0.87 -26.33
N LEU A 187 33.00 -2.20 -26.45
CA LEU A 187 34.16 -3.08 -26.37
C LEU A 187 34.64 -3.44 -27.78
N GLU A 188 35.90 -3.14 -28.08
CA GLU A 188 36.56 -3.69 -29.26
C GLU A 188 37.11 -5.09 -28.98
N SER A 189 36.85 -6.01 -29.90
CA SER A 189 37.38 -7.36 -29.94
C SER A 189 38.15 -7.56 -31.25
N ASP A 190 39.47 -7.65 -31.19
CA ASP A 190 40.36 -7.77 -32.36
C ASP A 190 41.09 -9.13 -32.35
N ALA A 191 40.64 -10.05 -33.21
CA ALA A 191 41.19 -11.39 -33.39
C ALA A 191 42.19 -11.43 -34.56
N LYS A 192 43.27 -12.22 -34.43
CA LYS A 192 44.34 -12.28 -35.47
C LYS A 192 45.00 -13.67 -35.58
N ASN A 193 45.08 -14.24 -36.79
CA ASN A 193 45.83 -15.48 -37.14
C ASN A 193 45.19 -16.84 -36.74
N GLY A 194 43.86 -16.95 -36.79
CA GLY A 194 43.07 -18.12 -36.34
C GLY A 194 42.79 -18.13 -34.84
N ASP A 195 42.97 -16.97 -34.22
CA ASP A 195 42.71 -16.69 -32.82
C ASP A 195 41.20 -16.61 -32.56
N ASN A 196 40.77 -17.05 -31.38
CA ASN A 196 39.36 -17.05 -30.96
C ASN A 196 39.24 -16.88 -29.44
N GLY A 197 38.18 -16.21 -29.03
CA GLY A 197 37.90 -15.85 -27.65
C GLY A 197 36.41 -15.89 -27.34
N THR A 198 36.05 -15.84 -26.07
CA THR A 198 34.65 -15.82 -25.63
C THR A 198 34.52 -14.88 -24.44
N TYR A 199 33.70 -13.85 -24.62
CA TYR A 199 33.25 -12.94 -23.58
C TYR A 199 32.11 -13.65 -22.84
N THR A 200 32.12 -13.57 -21.51
CA THR A 200 31.08 -14.12 -20.64
C THR A 200 30.57 -13.01 -19.75
N MET A 201 29.30 -12.66 -19.89
CA MET A 201 28.57 -11.71 -19.06
C MET A 201 27.64 -12.52 -18.14
N THR A 202 27.66 -12.25 -16.84
CA THR A 202 26.84 -12.90 -15.81
C THR A 202 26.16 -11.85 -14.95
N PHE A 203 24.90 -12.07 -14.62
CA PHE A 203 24.02 -11.16 -13.87
C PHE A 203 23.82 -11.66 -12.43
N SER A 204 23.66 -10.79 -11.44
CA SER A 204 23.33 -11.22 -10.07
C SER A 204 21.90 -11.69 -9.91
N LYS A 205 20.96 -11.21 -10.73
CA LYS A 205 19.53 -11.62 -10.79
C LYS A 205 19.17 -12.14 -12.20
N ASP A 206 18.01 -12.77 -12.40
CA ASP A 206 17.57 -13.18 -13.75
C ASP A 206 17.00 -11.97 -14.51
N VAL A 207 17.35 -11.85 -15.80
CA VAL A 207 17.01 -10.67 -16.62
C VAL A 207 16.31 -11.04 -17.94
N SER A 208 15.44 -10.15 -18.39
CA SER A 208 14.66 -10.22 -19.63
C SER A 208 15.11 -9.17 -20.66
N ASN A 209 14.53 -9.22 -21.86
CA ASN A 209 14.62 -8.19 -22.91
C ASN A 209 16.05 -7.68 -23.20
N VAL A 210 17.02 -8.59 -23.22
CA VAL A 210 18.44 -8.24 -23.33
C VAL A 210 18.76 -7.85 -24.78
N GLN A 211 19.13 -6.58 -24.98
CA GLN A 211 19.35 -5.98 -26.30
C GLN A 211 20.72 -5.31 -26.41
N PHE A 212 21.45 -5.64 -27.46
CA PHE A 212 22.74 -5.02 -27.81
C PHE A 212 23.08 -5.18 -29.30
N THR A 213 24.11 -4.51 -29.78
CA THR A 213 24.64 -4.72 -31.13
C THR A 213 26.06 -5.28 -31.15
N ILE A 214 26.36 -6.00 -32.24
CA ILE A 214 27.71 -6.37 -32.63
C ILE A 214 27.96 -5.79 -34.01
N SER A 215 28.83 -4.78 -34.09
CA SER A 215 29.13 -4.02 -35.31
C SER A 215 30.49 -4.39 -35.92
N ASP A 216 30.66 -4.03 -37.19
CA ASP A 216 31.86 -4.25 -38.03
C ASP A 216 32.19 -5.71 -38.39
N ILE A 217 31.17 -6.58 -38.43
CA ILE A 217 31.34 -7.99 -38.85
C ILE A 217 31.59 -8.05 -40.37
N ASP A 218 32.84 -8.31 -40.76
CA ASP A 218 33.32 -8.31 -42.15
C ASP A 218 33.90 -9.70 -42.59
N GLN A 219 34.57 -9.79 -43.76
CA GLN A 219 35.18 -11.03 -44.27
C GLN A 219 36.31 -11.62 -43.40
N ASP A 220 37.03 -10.82 -42.62
CA ASP A 220 38.15 -11.30 -41.81
C ASP A 220 37.67 -12.07 -40.56
N VAL A 221 36.40 -11.86 -40.17
CA VAL A 221 35.70 -12.59 -39.12
C VAL A 221 35.26 -13.97 -39.62
N GLU A 222 35.86 -15.05 -39.10
CA GLU A 222 35.44 -16.42 -39.46
C GLU A 222 33.99 -16.65 -39.00
N PHE A 223 33.67 -16.21 -37.79
CA PHE A 223 32.31 -16.14 -37.26
C PHE A 223 32.24 -15.33 -35.95
N VAL A 224 31.05 -14.82 -35.66
CA VAL A 224 30.58 -14.51 -34.30
C VAL A 224 29.55 -15.56 -33.88
N LYS A 225 29.48 -15.92 -32.59
CA LYS A 225 28.32 -16.61 -31.99
C LYS A 225 27.80 -15.82 -30.81
N VAL A 226 26.50 -15.90 -30.59
CA VAL A 226 25.86 -15.48 -29.34
C VAL A 226 25.02 -16.65 -28.82
N TRP A 227 25.06 -16.88 -27.50
CA TRP A 227 24.08 -17.72 -26.81
C TRP A 227 23.90 -17.23 -25.38
N ALA A 228 22.72 -17.43 -24.80
CA ALA A 228 22.47 -17.19 -23.39
C ALA A 228 21.97 -18.45 -22.67
N VAL A 229 21.94 -18.40 -21.35
CA VAL A 229 21.39 -19.43 -20.47
C VAL A 229 20.59 -18.84 -19.32
N ALA A 230 19.48 -19.48 -18.97
CA ALA A 230 18.74 -19.25 -17.73
C ALA A 230 19.53 -19.79 -16.52
N ALA A 231 19.13 -19.44 -15.29
CA ALA A 231 19.77 -19.94 -14.05
C ALA A 231 19.89 -21.48 -14.01
N ASN A 232 18.91 -22.21 -14.55
CA ASN A 232 18.91 -23.67 -14.65
C ASN A 232 19.92 -24.25 -15.67
N GLY A 233 20.71 -23.43 -16.36
CA GLY A 233 21.74 -23.82 -17.32
C GLY A 233 21.22 -24.27 -18.70
N SER A 234 19.91 -24.21 -18.95
CA SER A 234 19.32 -24.45 -20.27
C SER A 234 19.65 -23.32 -21.26
N ARG A 235 19.53 -23.59 -22.57
CA ARG A 235 19.73 -22.56 -23.61
C ARG A 235 18.44 -21.79 -23.84
N VAL A 236 18.51 -20.47 -23.70
CA VAL A 236 17.44 -19.54 -24.13
C VAL A 236 17.66 -19.18 -25.61
N GLU A 237 16.57 -18.87 -26.32
CA GLU A 237 16.65 -18.46 -27.73
C GLU A 237 17.28 -17.06 -27.87
N VAL A 238 17.87 -16.79 -29.04
CA VAL A 238 18.52 -15.53 -29.37
C VAL A 238 18.05 -15.14 -30.77
N ASP A 239 17.28 -14.06 -30.87
CA ASP A 239 16.94 -13.47 -32.15
C ASP A 239 18.08 -12.55 -32.63
N LEU A 240 18.23 -12.47 -33.95
CA LEU A 240 19.36 -11.87 -34.64
C LEU A 240 18.86 -11.13 -35.88
N ASN A 241 18.58 -9.85 -35.74
CA ASN A 241 18.29 -8.97 -36.86
C ASN A 241 19.61 -8.58 -37.54
N LEU A 242 19.88 -9.20 -38.69
CA LEU A 242 21.17 -9.14 -39.36
C LEU A 242 21.23 -8.08 -40.47
N GLY A 243 22.25 -7.23 -40.41
CA GLY A 243 22.60 -6.27 -41.46
C GLY A 243 22.81 -6.89 -42.84
N SER A 244 22.66 -6.10 -43.90
CA SER A 244 22.52 -6.61 -45.27
C SER A 244 23.73 -7.37 -45.85
N ASN A 245 24.91 -7.29 -45.22
CA ASN A 245 26.09 -8.05 -45.60
C ASN A 245 26.25 -9.34 -44.78
N LEU A 246 25.41 -9.60 -43.78
CA LEU A 246 25.52 -10.73 -42.85
C LEU A 246 24.55 -11.87 -43.17
N TYR A 247 24.88 -13.08 -42.73
CA TYR A 247 23.98 -14.23 -42.74
C TYR A 247 24.26 -15.21 -41.58
N ARG A 248 23.21 -15.94 -41.18
CA ARG A 248 23.28 -16.99 -40.15
C ARG A 248 23.66 -18.34 -40.79
N TYR A 249 24.73 -18.97 -40.30
CA TYR A 249 25.20 -20.30 -40.69
C TYR A 249 25.14 -21.24 -39.48
N GLY A 250 23.92 -21.70 -39.14
CA GLY A 250 23.69 -22.47 -37.92
C GLY A 250 23.69 -21.57 -36.68
N ASP A 251 24.67 -21.78 -35.79
CA ASP A 251 24.89 -20.98 -34.58
C ASP A 251 25.94 -19.87 -34.77
N GLN A 252 26.29 -19.56 -36.02
CA GLN A 252 27.30 -18.57 -36.41
C GLN A 252 26.72 -17.43 -37.25
N ILE A 253 27.10 -16.20 -36.94
CA ILE A 253 26.95 -15.01 -37.80
C ILE A 253 28.22 -14.91 -38.66
N ARG A 254 28.07 -14.69 -39.97
CA ARG A 254 29.18 -14.55 -40.93
C ARG A 254 28.87 -13.47 -41.98
N ALA A 255 29.90 -12.82 -42.53
CA ALA A 255 29.73 -11.85 -43.61
C ALA A 255 29.80 -12.49 -45.02
N TYR A 256 29.15 -11.85 -45.99
CA TYR A 256 29.36 -12.06 -47.43
C TYR A 256 30.67 -11.41 -47.89
N ASN A 257 31.06 -11.63 -49.15
CA ASN A 257 32.29 -11.10 -49.74
C ASN A 257 32.24 -9.57 -49.99
N ASP A 258 32.22 -8.78 -48.91
CA ASP A 258 32.49 -7.34 -48.90
C ASP A 258 33.77 -7.08 -48.08
N ASN A 259 34.54 -6.05 -48.43
CA ASN A 259 35.84 -5.77 -47.83
C ASN A 259 35.80 -4.40 -47.16
N ASP A 260 36.15 -4.34 -45.85
CA ASP A 260 36.23 -3.08 -45.08
C ASP A 260 34.81 -2.49 -44.85
N THR A 261 34.07 -3.08 -43.90
CA THR A 261 32.92 -2.39 -43.27
C THR A 261 33.43 -1.28 -42.32
N THR A 262 32.54 -0.69 -41.53
CA THR A 262 32.94 0.16 -40.41
C THR A 262 32.03 -0.05 -39.22
N SER A 263 32.52 0.21 -38.01
CA SER A 263 31.77 0.28 -36.73
C SER A 263 30.38 0.92 -36.80
N THR A 264 30.18 1.92 -37.67
CA THR A 264 28.91 2.64 -37.88
C THR A 264 28.00 2.05 -38.97
N SER A 265 28.42 1.04 -39.72
CA SER A 265 27.69 0.53 -40.89
C SER A 265 26.65 -0.52 -40.52
N SER A 266 25.37 -0.18 -40.70
CA SER A 266 24.24 -1.12 -40.53
C SER A 266 24.25 -2.30 -41.51
N SER A 267 25.14 -2.33 -42.52
CA SER A 267 25.32 -3.53 -43.35
C SER A 267 26.12 -4.63 -42.65
N GLY A 268 27.06 -4.26 -41.76
CA GLY A 268 27.95 -5.15 -41.00
C GLY A 268 27.59 -5.24 -39.51
N THR A 269 26.41 -4.76 -39.11
CA THR A 269 25.91 -4.83 -37.74
C THR A 269 24.88 -5.95 -37.59
N ALA A 270 24.98 -6.72 -36.51
CA ALA A 270 23.92 -7.57 -36.00
C ALA A 270 23.29 -6.89 -34.78
N VAL A 271 21.96 -6.79 -34.75
CA VAL A 271 21.20 -6.46 -33.54
C VAL A 271 20.77 -7.77 -32.89
N VAL A 272 20.99 -7.89 -31.58
CA VAL A 272 20.72 -9.08 -30.79
C VAL A 272 19.60 -8.77 -29.81
N SER A 273 18.61 -9.65 -29.74
CA SER A 273 17.50 -9.58 -28.77
C SER A 273 17.30 -10.95 -28.11
N ILE A 274 17.07 -10.96 -26.80
CA ILE A 274 16.92 -12.18 -25.98
C ILE A 274 15.84 -11.91 -24.93
N ASP A 275 14.68 -12.54 -25.08
CA ASP A 275 13.49 -12.19 -24.29
C ASP A 275 13.62 -12.52 -22.80
N GLY A 276 14.39 -13.55 -22.44
CA GLY A 276 14.65 -13.98 -21.05
C GLY A 276 13.90 -15.25 -20.64
N PRO A 277 13.94 -15.62 -19.34
CA PRO A 277 14.89 -15.15 -18.32
C PRO A 277 16.31 -15.68 -18.59
N ILE A 278 17.35 -14.85 -18.41
CA ILE A 278 18.75 -15.29 -18.47
C ILE A 278 19.57 -14.87 -17.25
N ARG A 279 20.56 -15.69 -16.89
CA ARG A 279 21.55 -15.42 -15.83
C ARG A 279 22.99 -15.32 -16.38
N ALA A 280 23.22 -15.78 -17.63
CA ALA A 280 24.49 -15.54 -18.33
C ALA A 280 24.35 -15.44 -19.86
N LEU A 281 25.07 -14.48 -20.45
CA LEU A 281 25.22 -14.21 -21.87
C LEU A 281 26.66 -14.50 -22.32
N TYR A 282 26.82 -15.11 -23.49
CA TYR A 282 28.13 -15.45 -24.05
C TYR A 282 28.25 -14.98 -25.49
N ILE A 283 29.37 -14.31 -25.81
CA ILE A 283 29.69 -13.83 -27.15
C ILE A 283 31.05 -14.42 -27.55
N GLN A 284 31.09 -15.21 -28.63
CA GLN A 284 32.31 -15.84 -29.14
C GLN A 284 32.71 -15.24 -30.49
N HIS A 285 34.00 -14.96 -30.67
CA HIS A 285 34.57 -14.35 -31.87
C HIS A 285 35.80 -15.15 -32.35
N ALA A 286 36.03 -15.23 -33.67
CA ALA A 286 37.16 -15.93 -34.29
C ALA A 286 37.61 -15.31 -35.63
N ASP A 287 38.93 -15.22 -35.87
CA ASP A 287 39.58 -14.77 -37.13
C ASP A 287 39.75 -15.91 -38.15
N ASP A 288 39.61 -15.62 -39.45
CA ASP A 288 39.60 -16.64 -40.53
C ASP A 288 40.96 -17.28 -40.87
N ASN A 289 42.06 -16.75 -40.33
CA ASN A 289 43.45 -17.14 -40.56
C ASN A 289 43.94 -16.93 -42.02
N SER A 290 43.36 -15.99 -42.76
CA SER A 290 43.84 -15.56 -44.10
C SER A 290 45.20 -14.85 -44.03
N GLY A 291 45.38 -14.00 -43.03
CA GLY A 291 46.67 -13.62 -42.44
C GLY A 291 47.37 -12.36 -42.95
N PHE A 292 48.26 -11.83 -42.10
CA PHE A 292 49.10 -10.63 -42.27
C PHE A 292 48.41 -9.27 -42.45
N PHE A 293 47.14 -9.23 -42.88
CA PHE A 293 46.32 -8.02 -42.91
C PHE A 293 44.89 -8.25 -42.43
N SER A 294 44.56 -9.44 -41.89
CA SER A 294 43.24 -9.64 -41.30
C SER A 294 43.07 -8.72 -40.08
N ASN A 295 42.02 -7.93 -40.11
CA ASN A 295 41.59 -7.02 -39.06
C ASN A 295 40.18 -7.46 -38.65
N SER A 296 40.11 -8.67 -38.09
CA SER A 296 38.88 -9.25 -37.54
C SER A 296 38.52 -8.50 -36.27
N LYS A 297 38.03 -7.27 -36.42
CA LYS A 297 37.50 -6.41 -35.37
C LYS A 297 35.99 -6.52 -35.33
N ILE A 298 35.44 -6.60 -34.13
CA ILE A 298 34.02 -6.33 -33.88
C ILE A 298 33.88 -5.39 -32.69
N PHE A 299 32.82 -4.58 -32.70
CA PHE A 299 32.48 -3.69 -31.61
C PHE A 299 31.18 -4.16 -30.96
N ILE A 300 31.24 -4.48 -29.67
CA ILE A 300 30.06 -4.85 -28.86
C ILE A 300 29.59 -3.57 -28.15
N SER A 301 28.33 -3.20 -28.30
CA SER A 301 27.76 -2.01 -27.65
C SER A 301 27.62 -2.17 -26.13
N ASP A 302 27.21 -1.10 -25.45
CA ASP A 302 26.48 -1.22 -24.18
C ASP A 302 25.31 -2.21 -24.31
N VAL A 303 24.90 -2.84 -23.21
CA VAL A 303 23.86 -3.88 -23.19
C VAL A 303 22.69 -3.40 -22.34
N LYS A 304 21.52 -3.19 -22.97
CA LYS A 304 20.24 -3.01 -22.26
C LYS A 304 19.75 -4.39 -21.82
N PHE A 305 19.13 -4.46 -20.65
CA PHE A 305 18.31 -5.58 -20.20
C PHE A 305 17.27 -5.05 -19.22
N ASP A 306 16.27 -5.86 -18.90
CA ASP A 306 15.28 -5.51 -17.89
C ASP A 306 15.39 -6.51 -16.71
N ARG A 307 15.43 -6.01 -15.46
CA ARG A 307 15.31 -6.88 -14.29
C ARG A 307 13.89 -7.46 -14.29
N ILE A 308 13.78 -8.77 -14.21
CA ILE A 308 12.51 -9.42 -13.90
C ILE A 308 12.25 -9.21 -12.41
N ILE A 309 11.09 -8.67 -12.08
CA ILE A 309 10.59 -8.60 -10.72
C ILE A 309 9.63 -9.79 -10.57
N ASP A 310 10.04 -10.79 -9.80
CA ASP A 310 9.35 -12.09 -9.63
C ASP A 310 8.64 -12.14 -8.25
N ASP A 311 8.37 -10.96 -7.71
CA ASP A 311 7.90 -10.69 -6.35
C ASP A 311 6.64 -9.82 -6.45
N THR A 312 5.48 -10.48 -6.45
CA THR A 312 4.17 -9.82 -6.38
C THR A 312 3.65 -9.86 -4.95
N TYR A 313 3.83 -8.76 -4.23
CA TYR A 313 3.04 -8.42 -3.04
C TYR A 313 2.86 -6.89 -3.05
N THR A 314 1.67 -6.45 -3.45
CA THR A 314 1.25 -5.05 -3.40
C THR A 314 0.64 -4.78 -2.03
N TYR A 315 1.46 -4.33 -1.08
CA TYR A 315 0.94 -3.71 0.14
C TYR A 315 0.44 -2.31 -0.22
N SER A 316 -0.87 -2.10 -0.11
CA SER A 316 -1.43 -0.75 -0.08
C SER A 316 -0.87 -0.03 1.15
N THR A 317 -0.34 1.18 0.92
CA THR A 317 0.16 2.16 1.91
C THR A 317 0.53 1.58 3.28
N ALA A 318 1.71 0.94 3.35
CA ALA A 318 2.28 0.47 4.61
C ALA A 318 2.32 1.62 5.64
N ARG A 319 1.65 1.44 6.78
CA ARG A 319 1.80 2.34 7.93
C ARG A 319 3.14 2.07 8.59
N SER A 320 4.00 3.09 8.60
CA SER A 320 5.30 3.11 9.27
C SER A 320 5.30 2.44 10.67
N GLY A 321 6.16 1.44 10.86
CA GLY A 321 6.34 0.68 12.09
C GLY A 321 7.39 1.27 13.05
N ASP A 322 7.38 0.87 14.33
CA ASP A 322 8.39 1.30 15.32
C ASP A 322 9.44 0.18 15.56
N ASP A 323 10.27 -0.09 14.55
CA ASP A 323 10.90 -1.39 14.33
C ASP A 323 12.15 -1.69 15.17
N THR A 324 12.63 -2.93 15.10
CA THR A 324 13.89 -3.36 15.75
C THR A 324 14.62 -4.46 14.95
N LEU A 325 15.69 -4.08 14.24
CA LEU A 325 16.39 -4.91 13.27
C LEU A 325 17.82 -5.24 13.73
N TYR A 326 18.20 -6.52 13.68
CA TYR A 326 19.53 -7.01 14.02
C TYR A 326 20.12 -7.79 12.84
N GLY A 327 21.27 -7.36 12.30
CA GLY A 327 22.09 -8.16 11.39
C GLY A 327 22.68 -9.38 12.10
N GLY A 328 23.99 -9.40 12.34
CA GLY A 328 24.59 -10.36 13.27
C GLY A 328 26.11 -10.54 13.17
N ASP A 329 26.54 -11.57 12.46
CA ASP A 329 27.94 -12.04 12.41
C ASP A 329 28.50 -11.99 10.96
N GLY A 330 28.26 -10.88 10.23
CA GLY A 330 28.60 -10.71 8.82
C GLY A 330 28.62 -9.26 8.31
N ASN A 331 28.67 -9.07 6.99
CA ASN A 331 28.69 -7.75 6.34
C ASN A 331 27.27 -7.39 5.85
N ASP A 332 26.43 -6.91 6.76
CA ASP A 332 24.98 -6.81 6.56
C ASP A 332 24.55 -5.48 5.92
N THR A 333 23.28 -5.36 5.58
CA THR A 333 22.65 -4.16 4.99
C THR A 333 21.22 -4.02 5.50
N VAL A 334 21.03 -3.11 6.44
CA VAL A 334 19.80 -2.94 7.21
C VAL A 334 19.13 -1.62 6.85
N TYR A 335 17.82 -1.63 6.63
CA TYR A 335 16.98 -0.45 6.38
C TYR A 335 15.82 -0.42 7.39
N GLY A 336 15.57 0.70 8.06
CA GLY A 336 14.32 0.92 8.79
C GLY A 336 13.15 1.23 7.84
N ASP A 337 13.44 2.09 6.86
CA ASP A 337 12.55 2.70 5.86
C ASP A 337 11.69 3.85 6.40
N GLY A 338 10.95 3.69 7.51
CA GLY A 338 10.28 4.83 8.15
C GLY A 338 9.54 4.48 9.43
N GLY A 339 9.92 5.11 10.55
CA GLY A 339 9.54 4.66 11.88
C GLY A 339 10.19 5.46 13.01
N ASN A 340 10.47 4.81 14.15
CA ASN A 340 11.43 5.33 15.15
C ASN A 340 12.32 4.16 15.59
N ASP A 341 13.11 3.70 14.63
CA ASP A 341 13.58 2.34 14.50
C ASP A 341 14.85 2.07 15.29
N ARG A 342 15.19 0.78 15.43
CA ARG A 342 16.29 0.32 16.30
C ARG A 342 17.15 -0.68 15.55
N LEU A 343 18.12 -0.16 14.79
CA LEU A 343 19.00 -0.92 13.90
C LEU A 343 20.31 -1.30 14.61
N TYR A 344 20.73 -2.54 14.42
CA TYR A 344 21.97 -3.09 14.98
C TYR A 344 22.71 -3.94 13.93
N GLY A 345 23.89 -3.53 13.46
CA GLY A 345 24.72 -4.35 12.56
C GLY A 345 25.39 -5.52 13.28
N ASN A 346 26.07 -5.20 14.39
CA ASN A 346 26.75 -6.05 15.38
C ASN A 346 28.23 -6.38 15.08
N ASN A 347 28.58 -7.19 14.06
CA ASN A 347 29.97 -7.64 13.83
C ASN A 347 30.34 -7.79 12.34
N HIS A 348 31.53 -7.29 11.97
CA HIS A 348 32.05 -7.07 10.59
C HIS A 348 31.47 -5.79 9.95
N ASP A 349 31.86 -5.48 8.70
CA ASP A 349 31.72 -4.11 8.13
C ASP A 349 30.32 -3.89 7.50
N ASP A 350 29.39 -3.34 8.29
CA ASP A 350 27.96 -3.29 7.98
C ASP A 350 27.51 -2.06 7.15
N LYS A 351 26.26 -2.07 6.67
CA LYS A 351 25.52 -0.86 6.29
C LYS A 351 24.19 -0.77 7.05
N LEU A 352 23.88 0.38 7.61
CA LEU A 352 22.60 0.69 8.24
C LEU A 352 22.04 1.97 7.60
N TYR A 353 20.74 1.98 7.32
CA TYR A 353 19.97 3.12 6.83
C TYR A 353 18.74 3.25 7.75
N GLY A 354 18.49 4.41 8.34
CA GLY A 354 17.27 4.67 9.10
C GLY A 354 16.09 4.82 8.13
N GLY A 355 15.59 6.04 7.98
CA GLY A 355 14.70 6.40 6.89
C GLY A 355 14.08 7.77 7.09
N SER A 356 12.94 7.80 7.77
CA SER A 356 12.23 9.00 8.19
C SER A 356 11.60 8.77 9.56
N GLY A 357 11.78 9.73 10.48
CA GLY A 357 11.45 9.59 11.90
C GLY A 357 12.71 9.48 12.77
N ASN A 358 12.56 9.09 14.04
CA ASN A 358 13.60 9.37 15.06
C ASN A 358 14.35 8.09 15.47
N ASP A 359 15.31 7.66 14.67
CA ASP A 359 15.88 6.32 14.72
C ASP A 359 17.03 6.18 15.74
N THR A 360 17.39 4.93 16.04
CA THR A 360 18.52 4.55 16.89
C THR A 360 19.36 3.49 16.20
N LEU A 361 20.49 3.90 15.61
CA LEU A 361 21.32 3.05 14.76
C LEU A 361 22.63 2.69 15.47
N ILE A 362 23.01 1.42 15.47
CA ILE A 362 24.25 0.93 16.10
C ILE A 362 25.00 0.04 15.09
N GLY A 363 26.12 0.55 14.53
CA GLY A 363 26.97 -0.23 13.61
C GLY A 363 27.50 -1.48 14.31
N GLY A 364 28.51 -1.31 15.17
CA GLY A 364 28.88 -2.30 16.18
C GLY A 364 30.36 -2.62 16.22
N SER A 365 30.85 -3.42 15.27
CA SER A 365 32.25 -3.85 15.27
C SER A 365 32.83 -4.27 13.91
N GLY A 366 32.74 -3.39 12.93
CA GLY A 366 33.52 -3.43 11.69
C GLY A 366 34.17 -2.09 11.34
N ALA A 367 34.03 -1.73 10.07
CA ALA A 367 34.25 -0.40 9.53
C ALA A 367 32.97 0.03 8.80
N ASP A 368 31.95 0.30 9.60
CA ASP A 368 30.54 0.26 9.21
C ASP A 368 30.14 1.50 8.40
N ARG A 369 28.95 1.49 7.81
CA ARG A 369 28.35 2.65 7.13
C ARG A 369 26.96 2.89 7.64
N VAL A 370 26.83 3.83 8.55
CA VAL A 370 25.55 4.20 9.14
C VAL A 370 25.06 5.48 8.48
N TYR A 371 23.85 5.45 7.94
CA TYR A 371 23.12 6.58 7.38
C TYR A 371 21.88 6.74 8.25
N GLY A 372 21.63 7.94 8.78
CA GLY A 372 20.37 8.27 9.44
C GLY A 372 19.24 8.34 8.42
N GLY A 373 18.85 9.54 8.04
CA GLY A 373 18.01 9.78 6.87
C GLY A 373 17.37 11.16 6.89
N ASN A 374 16.21 11.23 7.53
CA ASN A 374 15.48 12.45 7.83
C ASN A 374 15.13 12.45 9.32
N ASP A 375 14.98 13.65 9.90
CA ASP A 375 14.58 13.90 11.29
C ASP A 375 15.71 13.87 12.35
N ARG A 376 15.67 12.98 13.38
CA ARG A 376 16.49 13.16 14.60
C ARG A 376 17.07 11.86 15.13
N ASP A 377 18.14 11.40 14.51
CA ASP A 377 18.69 10.07 14.75
C ASP A 377 19.73 10.02 15.87
N VAL A 378 19.85 8.86 16.51
CA VAL A 378 20.86 8.58 17.53
C VAL A 378 21.76 7.42 17.08
N ILE A 379 22.92 7.78 16.53
CA ILE A 379 23.87 6.88 15.89
C ILE A 379 25.02 6.51 16.84
N PHE A 380 25.33 5.22 16.98
CA PHE A 380 26.40 4.69 17.82
C PHE A 380 27.50 4.00 16.97
N GLY A 381 28.43 4.78 16.40
CA GLY A 381 29.55 4.27 15.58
C GLY A 381 30.79 3.79 16.37
N ALA A 382 31.69 3.05 15.72
CA ALA A 382 32.84 2.31 16.28
C ALA A 382 34.17 2.51 15.51
N ASP A 383 35.19 1.65 15.71
CA ASP A 383 36.53 1.84 15.09
C ASP A 383 36.65 1.36 13.64
N GLY A 384 36.25 2.23 12.73
CA GLY A 384 36.52 2.11 11.30
C GLY A 384 35.58 2.97 10.46
N ASP A 385 34.40 3.20 11.03
CA ASP A 385 33.14 3.56 10.39
C ASP A 385 33.14 4.85 9.60
N TYR A 386 32.09 4.95 8.79
CA TYR A 386 31.58 6.13 8.14
C TYR A 386 30.14 6.37 8.63
N VAL A 387 29.84 7.61 9.02
CA VAL A 387 28.51 8.04 9.48
C VAL A 387 28.01 9.18 8.58
N ASP A 388 26.77 9.08 8.12
CA ASP A 388 25.95 10.14 7.54
C ASP A 388 24.78 10.32 8.52
N GLY A 389 24.46 11.54 8.95
CA GLY A 389 23.17 11.82 9.59
C GLY A 389 22.10 11.97 8.51
N GLY A 390 21.74 13.21 8.22
CA GLY A 390 20.74 13.57 7.24
C GLY A 390 20.74 15.06 6.91
N ALA A 391 19.79 15.47 6.06
CA ALA A 391 19.55 16.88 5.73
C ALA A 391 18.09 17.13 5.31
N GLY A 392 17.17 16.27 5.75
CA GLY A 392 15.73 16.35 5.52
C GLY A 392 14.97 16.11 6.82
N GLY A 393 13.67 16.44 6.82
CA GLY A 393 12.88 16.46 8.05
C GLY A 393 13.45 17.43 9.09
N SER A 394 13.33 17.06 10.36
CA SER A 394 13.75 17.83 11.54
C SER A 394 15.25 17.71 11.89
N ASP A 395 16.13 17.80 10.89
CA ASP A 395 17.60 17.64 10.90
C ASP A 395 18.36 17.97 12.22
N TYR A 396 18.43 16.99 13.13
CA TYR A 396 19.23 17.09 14.36
C TYR A 396 19.76 15.74 14.84
N ASP A 397 20.86 15.31 14.23
CA ASP A 397 21.43 13.98 14.41
C ASP A 397 22.54 13.94 15.46
N VAL A 398 22.61 12.80 16.14
CA VAL A 398 23.41 12.60 17.34
C VAL A 398 24.32 11.38 17.19
N LEU A 399 25.61 11.61 16.94
CA LEU A 399 26.63 10.56 17.02
C LEU A 399 27.06 10.35 18.50
N ASP A 400 26.49 9.35 19.18
CA ASP A 400 26.77 9.07 20.60
C ASP A 400 27.87 8.02 20.82
N LEU A 401 29.02 8.49 21.30
CA LEU A 401 30.19 7.70 21.65
C LEU A 401 30.37 7.53 23.17
N THR A 402 29.31 7.75 23.95
CA THR A 402 29.33 7.72 25.42
C THR A 402 29.83 6.37 25.95
N GLY A 403 30.96 6.41 26.67
CA GLY A 403 31.57 5.23 27.28
C GLY A 403 32.51 4.43 26.38
N GLN A 404 32.64 4.77 25.09
CA GLN A 404 33.62 4.15 24.18
C GLN A 404 35.07 4.55 24.51
N GLY A 405 35.24 5.72 25.13
CA GLY A 405 36.53 6.26 25.55
C GLY A 405 36.83 7.60 24.91
N GLN A 406 38.09 8.02 25.00
CA GLN A 406 38.53 9.37 24.65
C GLN A 406 38.81 9.50 23.15
N PHE A 407 38.26 10.53 22.50
CA PHE A 407 38.36 10.77 21.05
C PHE A 407 38.43 12.25 20.70
N TYR A 408 39.00 12.65 19.57
CA TYR A 408 38.90 14.05 19.10
C TYR A 408 38.29 14.21 17.72
N LEU A 409 37.64 15.34 17.46
CA LEU A 409 37.21 15.71 16.11
C LEU A 409 38.33 16.44 15.34
N ALA A 410 38.32 16.23 14.02
CA ALA A 410 39.13 16.93 13.03
C ALA A 410 38.32 17.05 11.71
N GLY A 411 38.81 17.84 10.76
CA GLY A 411 38.21 17.97 9.43
C GLY A 411 38.34 16.70 8.58
N PRO A 412 37.61 16.58 7.45
CA PRO A 412 37.56 15.36 6.64
C PRO A 412 38.92 14.89 6.08
N ASP A 413 39.94 15.76 5.95
CA ASP A 413 41.29 15.33 5.57
C ASP A 413 42.12 14.75 6.74
N GLY A 414 41.61 14.82 7.97
CA GLY A 414 42.25 14.41 9.22
C GLY A 414 43.00 15.54 9.93
N THR A 415 42.83 16.78 9.47
CA THR A 415 43.44 17.99 10.04
C THR A 415 42.44 19.15 10.04
N GLY A 416 42.69 20.18 10.86
CA GLY A 416 41.77 21.31 11.03
C GLY A 416 40.47 20.94 11.76
N GLN A 417 39.59 21.92 11.95
CA GLN A 417 38.22 21.72 12.45
C GLN A 417 37.41 20.80 11.51
N PRO A 418 36.40 20.07 12.02
CA PRO A 418 35.20 19.77 11.24
C PRO A 418 34.71 21.02 10.51
N ILE A 419 34.25 20.87 9.28
CA ILE A 419 33.68 21.97 8.52
C ILE A 419 32.17 21.94 8.65
N ALA A 420 31.51 23.09 8.61
CA ALA A 420 30.07 23.10 8.37
C ALA A 420 29.78 22.47 6.99
N ASP A 421 28.59 21.91 6.89
CA ASP A 421 27.92 21.32 5.73
C ASP A 421 27.44 22.35 4.70
N ALA A 422 26.49 21.93 3.85
CA ALA A 422 26.01 22.70 2.70
C ALA A 422 24.79 23.59 3.02
N ASN A 423 23.94 23.14 3.94
CA ASN A 423 22.80 23.83 4.56
C ASN A 423 23.27 24.80 5.67
N GLY A 424 24.15 24.37 6.57
CA GLY A 424 24.89 25.21 7.51
C GLY A 424 24.59 25.00 9.00
N ASN A 425 23.98 23.87 9.37
CA ASN A 425 23.51 23.57 10.74
C ASN A 425 24.34 22.47 11.46
N GLY A 426 24.83 21.46 10.74
CA GLY A 426 25.63 20.36 11.25
C GLY A 426 27.13 20.42 10.88
N LEU A 427 27.79 19.27 10.98
CA LEU A 427 29.25 19.15 10.88
C LEU A 427 29.72 17.96 10.03
N ASN A 428 30.71 18.24 9.18
CA ASN A 428 31.45 17.30 8.35
C ASN A 428 32.89 17.12 8.88
N GLY A 429 33.29 15.90 9.26
CA GLY A 429 34.56 15.69 9.95
C GLY A 429 35.04 14.23 10.10
N ARG A 430 35.90 14.03 11.11
CA ARG A 430 36.46 12.74 11.51
C ARG A 430 36.73 12.71 13.01
N VAL A 431 36.20 11.69 13.69
CA VAL A 431 36.54 11.28 15.06
C VAL A 431 37.87 10.51 15.04
N ILE A 432 38.77 10.75 15.99
CA ILE A 432 40.04 10.04 16.15
C ILE A 432 40.24 9.66 17.63
N PHE A 433 40.17 8.37 17.95
CA PHE A 433 40.30 7.87 19.32
C PHE A 433 41.75 7.90 19.83
N VAL A 434 41.93 8.12 21.13
CA VAL A 434 43.25 8.28 21.80
C VAL A 434 43.48 7.26 22.91
N ASP A 435 44.75 7.07 23.28
CA ASP A 435 45.13 6.46 24.55
C ASP A 435 45.02 7.47 25.71
N ALA A 436 45.00 6.98 26.96
CA ALA A 436 44.83 7.79 28.17
C ALA A 436 46.02 8.75 28.49
N ASP A 437 47.00 8.87 27.58
CA ASP A 437 48.03 9.91 27.58
C ASP A 437 47.75 10.98 26.48
N GLY A 438 46.55 10.99 25.89
CA GLY A 438 46.07 11.97 24.89
C GLY A 438 46.55 11.72 23.46
N LYS A 439 47.09 10.53 23.14
CA LYS A 439 47.73 10.27 21.84
C LYS A 439 46.91 9.31 20.98
N PRO A 440 46.65 9.60 19.69
CA PRO A 440 45.93 8.70 18.78
C PRO A 440 46.34 7.23 18.89
N THR A 441 45.35 6.35 19.05
CA THR A 441 45.53 4.89 19.03
C THR A 441 45.80 4.40 17.60
N GLY A 442 45.20 5.08 16.63
CA GLY A 442 45.05 4.67 15.23
C GLY A 442 43.58 4.52 14.81
N ALA A 443 42.65 4.49 15.78
CA ALA A 443 41.23 4.27 15.58
C ALA A 443 40.46 5.55 15.20
N LYS A 444 39.40 5.44 14.38
CA LYS A 444 38.66 6.60 13.83
C LYS A 444 37.28 6.29 13.22
N ILE A 445 36.34 7.24 13.35
CA ILE A 445 35.09 7.33 12.57
C ILE A 445 35.22 8.52 11.61
N ASP A 446 34.84 8.36 10.36
CA ASP A 446 34.59 9.47 9.43
C ASP A 446 33.10 9.85 9.50
N PHE A 447 32.73 11.12 9.49
CA PHE A 447 31.31 11.51 9.59
C PHE A 447 30.95 12.73 8.74
N VAL A 448 29.69 12.78 8.31
CA VAL A 448 29.09 13.91 7.58
C VAL A 448 27.67 14.21 8.06
N GLU A 449 27.26 15.48 7.90
CA GLU A 449 25.94 16.03 8.28
C GLU A 449 25.47 15.55 9.68
N ILE A 450 26.19 15.93 10.76
CA ILE A 450 25.85 15.62 12.17
C ILE A 450 25.89 16.88 13.05
N GLU A 451 24.83 17.15 13.81
CA GLU A 451 24.69 18.32 14.69
C GLU A 451 25.36 18.13 16.06
N GLU A 452 25.25 16.94 16.67
CA GLU A 452 25.81 16.64 17.99
C GLU A 452 26.68 15.38 18.01
N VAL A 453 27.92 15.49 18.51
CA VAL A 453 28.77 14.32 18.80
C VAL A 453 28.95 14.16 20.32
N ARG A 454 28.23 13.20 20.91
CA ARG A 454 28.23 12.94 22.37
C ARG A 454 29.39 12.01 22.77
N GLY A 455 29.88 12.15 24.01
CA GLY A 455 30.92 11.29 24.61
C GLY A 455 32.16 12.04 25.13
N GLU A 456 33.26 11.33 25.40
CA GLU A 456 34.49 11.89 25.99
C GLU A 456 35.41 12.56 24.92
N ASN A 457 35.07 13.77 24.49
CA ASN A 457 35.83 14.52 23.48
C ASN A 457 37.20 15.07 23.99
N VAL A 458 38.19 15.02 23.09
CA VAL A 458 39.67 15.07 23.08
C VAL A 458 40.40 16.35 22.62
N GLY A 459 40.10 16.80 21.40
CA GLY A 459 40.84 17.81 20.63
C GLY A 459 42.19 17.38 20.00
N THR A 460 42.63 18.08 18.95
CA THR A 460 43.96 17.88 18.31
C THR A 460 45.07 18.80 18.86
N GLY A 461 44.67 19.84 19.59
CA GLY A 461 45.51 20.96 20.03
C GLY A 461 45.13 22.33 19.43
N PRO A 462 45.43 23.44 20.13
CA PRO A 462 45.35 24.81 19.59
C PRO A 462 46.52 25.24 18.67
N ASP A 463 46.33 26.37 17.98
CA ASP A 463 47.33 27.19 17.30
C ASP A 463 47.21 28.66 17.77
N ALA A 464 48.23 29.19 18.48
CA ALA A 464 48.14 30.43 19.30
C ALA A 464 48.98 31.64 18.81
N LYS A 465 48.48 32.89 18.91
CA LYS A 465 49.09 34.14 18.34
C LYS A 465 48.97 35.39 19.25
N ASP A 466 49.72 36.46 18.93
CA ASP A 466 49.98 37.63 19.83
C ASP A 466 49.06 38.87 19.61
N ASP A 467 48.70 39.60 20.68
CA ASP A 467 47.65 40.65 20.74
C ASP A 467 48.00 41.99 21.44
N ALA A 468 47.23 43.06 21.18
CA ALA A 468 47.40 44.38 21.85
C ALA A 468 46.18 45.35 21.83
N PHE A 469 45.85 46.00 22.98
CA PHE A 469 44.65 46.87 23.16
C PHE A 469 44.84 48.07 24.15
N GLY A 470 43.76 48.77 24.56
CA GLY A 470 43.79 49.87 25.57
C GLY A 470 42.42 50.47 26.00
N THR A 471 42.28 50.83 27.29
CA THR A 471 41.06 51.28 28.00
C THR A 471 41.31 52.55 28.88
N GLY A 472 40.31 52.98 29.67
CA GLY A 472 40.40 53.93 30.78
C GLY A 472 40.68 53.31 32.15
N GLU A 473 40.33 53.96 33.27
CA GLU A 473 40.35 53.35 34.63
C GLU A 473 38.92 53.07 35.11
N ASP A 474 38.15 54.10 35.49
CA ASP A 474 36.68 54.03 35.66
C ASP A 474 35.91 53.61 34.38
N ASP A 475 36.61 53.45 33.25
CA ASP A 475 36.11 52.70 32.08
C ASP A 475 36.02 51.21 32.49
N ALA A 476 34.95 50.92 33.23
CA ALA A 476 34.78 49.73 34.03
C ALA A 476 35.15 48.45 33.27
N ALA A 477 36.19 47.79 33.76
CA ALA A 477 36.40 46.36 33.57
C ALA A 477 36.42 45.87 32.10
N ALA A 478 36.92 46.72 31.19
CA ALA A 478 36.76 46.55 29.75
C ALA A 478 37.30 45.22 29.21
N VAL A 479 36.40 44.39 28.64
CA VAL A 479 36.81 43.37 27.66
C VAL A 479 37.30 44.12 26.43
N LEU A 480 38.61 44.12 26.23
CA LEU A 480 39.26 44.93 25.21
C LEU A 480 39.44 44.22 23.88
N GLY A 481 39.34 42.90 23.92
CA GLY A 481 39.30 41.98 22.81
C GLY A 481 39.25 40.55 23.35
N ASN A 482 39.29 39.59 22.45
CA ASN A 482 39.57 38.20 22.78
C ASN A 482 40.96 37.88 22.19
N VAL A 483 41.86 37.28 22.98
CA VAL A 483 43.19 36.89 22.50
C VAL A 483 43.12 35.66 21.62
N LEU A 484 42.22 34.73 21.98
CA LEU A 484 41.85 33.63 21.09
C LEU A 484 41.01 34.10 19.89
N GLY A 485 40.67 35.40 19.82
CA GLY A 485 40.01 36.03 18.67
C GLY A 485 40.85 36.08 17.38
N ASN A 486 42.08 35.55 17.41
CA ASN A 486 42.93 35.29 16.24
C ASN A 486 43.44 33.82 16.18
N ASP A 487 42.93 32.95 17.07
CA ASP A 487 43.38 31.57 17.29
C ASP A 487 42.35 30.51 16.91
N SER A 488 42.80 29.24 16.85
CA SER A 488 41.96 28.11 16.44
C SER A 488 42.44 26.76 17.01
N ASN A 489 41.52 25.96 17.56
CA ASN A 489 41.63 24.49 17.72
C ASN A 489 40.94 23.78 16.54
N THR A 490 40.57 22.52 16.74
CA THR A 490 39.83 21.66 15.81
C THR A 490 38.56 21.04 16.40
N LEU A 491 38.02 21.63 17.47
CA LEU A 491 36.72 21.25 18.04
C LEU A 491 35.78 22.45 18.10
N SER A 492 34.48 22.18 18.15
CA SER A 492 33.46 23.12 18.60
C SER A 492 33.54 23.43 20.11
N THR A 493 34.31 22.66 20.91
CA THR A 493 34.66 23.09 22.26
C THR A 493 35.38 24.44 22.18
N PRO A 494 35.00 25.42 23.00
CA PRO A 494 35.67 26.71 22.98
C PRO A 494 37.15 26.48 23.27
N LEU A 495 38.01 27.10 22.47
CA LEU A 495 39.43 27.18 22.80
C LEU A 495 39.53 27.64 24.25
N SER A 496 40.19 26.82 25.07
CA SER A 496 40.37 27.07 26.49
C SER A 496 41.83 27.45 26.66
N VAL A 497 42.17 28.68 27.00
CA VAL A 497 43.52 28.99 27.53
C VAL A 497 43.86 27.92 28.60
N THR A 498 45.04 27.29 28.60
CA THR A 498 45.44 26.31 29.64
C THR A 498 45.99 27.01 30.87
N ALA A 499 46.83 28.03 30.63
CA ALA A 499 47.89 28.39 31.55
C ALA A 499 48.48 29.77 31.25
N VAL A 500 47.96 30.81 31.89
CA VAL A 500 48.53 32.16 31.77
C VAL A 500 49.92 32.19 32.44
N ASN A 501 50.90 32.73 31.72
CA ASN A 501 52.34 32.66 31.99
C ASN A 501 52.91 31.24 32.14
N GLY A 502 52.29 30.24 31.50
CA GLY A 502 52.77 28.85 31.50
C GLY A 502 52.58 28.11 32.83
N ALA A 503 51.64 28.59 33.66
CA ALA A 503 51.17 27.94 34.88
C ALA A 503 49.64 27.74 34.77
N ALA A 504 49.16 26.50 34.88
CA ALA A 504 47.72 26.21 34.68
C ALA A 504 46.85 26.87 35.77
N ASP A 505 47.40 27.03 36.97
CA ASP A 505 46.85 27.82 38.06
C ASP A 505 46.78 29.35 37.80
N GLY A 506 47.28 29.81 36.64
CA GLY A 506 47.10 31.17 36.16
C GLY A 506 45.96 31.36 35.14
N LEU A 507 45.36 30.29 34.64
CA LEU A 507 44.24 30.35 33.70
C LEU A 507 42.99 31.00 34.32
N GLY A 508 42.47 32.10 33.75
CA GLY A 508 41.22 32.75 34.16
C GLY A 508 41.19 33.27 35.61
N ALA A 509 42.16 32.85 36.42
CA ALA A 509 42.68 33.62 37.50
C ALA A 509 42.98 35.04 37.02
N GLU A 510 42.69 35.97 37.90
CA GLU A 510 43.11 37.34 37.84
C GLU A 510 44.65 37.43 37.88
N ILE A 511 45.30 37.21 36.73
CA ILE A 511 46.72 37.44 36.58
C ILE A 511 46.93 38.93 36.54
N ALA A 512 47.44 39.45 37.66
CA ALA A 512 48.06 40.76 37.73
C ALA A 512 48.98 40.93 36.53
N GLY A 513 48.60 41.83 35.63
CA GLY A 513 49.37 42.14 34.45
C GLY A 513 50.75 42.65 34.85
N SER A 514 51.71 42.54 33.93
CA SER A 514 53.13 42.80 34.21
C SER A 514 53.47 44.11 34.94
N ASP A 515 52.61 45.13 34.85
CA ASP A 515 52.72 46.40 35.60
C ASP A 515 51.36 46.89 36.19
N GLY A 516 50.47 45.97 36.61
CA GLY A 516 49.22 46.27 37.32
C GLY A 516 47.96 46.31 36.44
N GLY A 517 46.78 46.34 37.07
CA GLY A 517 45.52 45.95 36.41
C GLY A 517 45.55 44.48 36.02
N VAL A 518 44.39 43.91 35.73
CA VAL A 518 44.27 42.47 35.77
C VAL A 518 43.93 41.89 34.42
N PHE A 519 44.87 41.09 33.92
CA PHE A 519 44.71 40.27 32.73
C PHE A 519 44.03 38.98 33.16
N THR A 520 42.71 39.06 33.32
CA THR A 520 41.88 37.88 33.16
C THR A 520 41.96 37.53 31.68
N VAL A 521 42.91 36.66 31.35
CA VAL A 521 42.96 35.90 30.10
C VAL A 521 42.32 34.56 30.46
N ASN A 522 41.02 34.52 30.27
CA ASN A 522 40.15 33.41 30.61
C ASN A 522 40.36 32.21 29.70
N ALA A 523 39.76 31.07 30.07
CA ALA A 523 39.64 29.90 29.21
C ALA A 523 39.12 30.31 27.83
N ASP A 524 37.95 30.94 27.75
CA ASP A 524 37.35 31.48 26.52
C ASP A 524 38.20 32.54 25.76
N GLY A 525 39.38 32.91 26.27
CA GLY A 525 40.30 33.83 25.62
C GLY A 525 39.92 35.30 25.74
N THR A 526 38.77 35.63 26.35
CA THR A 526 38.41 37.02 26.60
C THR A 526 39.53 37.68 27.37
N LEU A 527 40.14 38.71 26.76
CA LEU A 527 40.94 39.65 27.49
C LEU A 527 39.97 40.63 28.11
N ARG A 528 39.37 40.19 29.22
CA ARG A 528 39.02 41.12 30.27
C ARG A 528 40.33 41.56 30.91
N PHE A 529 41.00 42.49 30.23
CA PHE A 529 41.89 43.37 30.94
C PHE A 529 41.01 44.33 31.73
N ASP A 530 40.70 43.90 32.93
CA ASP A 530 39.98 44.69 33.88
C ASP A 530 40.98 45.73 34.41
N PRO A 531 40.84 47.05 34.12
CA PRO A 531 41.67 48.04 34.78
C PRO A 531 41.54 47.95 36.30
N LYS A 532 40.39 47.46 36.81
CA LYS A 532 40.04 47.34 38.23
C LYS A 532 40.20 48.67 38.99
N ASP A 533 39.90 48.56 40.26
CA ASP A 533 40.25 49.52 41.30
C ASP A 533 41.77 49.55 41.56
N ASP A 534 42.53 48.57 41.01
CA ASP A 534 43.97 48.69 40.75
C ASP A 534 44.31 50.00 40.04
N PHE A 535 43.42 50.47 39.17
CA PHE A 535 43.52 51.76 38.49
C PHE A 535 42.43 52.77 38.86
N ASN A 536 41.25 52.42 39.36
CA ASN A 536 40.32 53.41 39.97
C ASN A 536 40.93 54.07 41.22
N GLY A 537 41.99 53.48 41.79
CA GLY A 537 42.90 54.12 42.76
C GLY A 537 43.93 55.11 42.18
N LEU A 538 43.89 55.44 40.88
CA LEU A 538 44.62 56.54 40.25
C LEU A 538 43.84 57.87 40.44
N GLY A 539 43.32 58.48 39.37
CA GLY A 539 42.46 59.67 39.46
C GLY A 539 42.74 60.78 38.42
N GLU A 540 41.81 60.95 37.48
CA GLU A 540 41.67 62.05 36.49
C GLU A 540 42.97 62.44 35.76
N GLY A 541 43.57 61.45 35.08
CA GLY A 541 44.55 61.68 34.00
C GLY A 541 45.95 61.09 34.18
N GLU A 542 46.12 60.07 35.02
CA GLU A 542 47.30 59.18 34.97
C GLU A 542 47.08 58.02 33.98
N THR A 543 48.13 57.25 33.63
CA THR A 543 48.05 56.20 32.60
C THR A 543 49.03 55.04 32.89
N ALA A 544 48.62 53.79 32.66
CA ALA A 544 49.48 52.60 32.80
C ALA A 544 49.55 51.74 31.51
N THR A 545 50.51 50.81 31.43
CA THR A 545 50.63 49.79 30.37
C THR A 545 51.20 48.49 30.94
N THR A 546 50.72 47.32 30.47
CA THR A 546 50.79 46.07 31.24
C THR A 546 50.52 44.86 30.30
N SER A 547 50.80 43.60 30.70
CA SER A 547 50.80 42.42 29.77
C SER A 547 50.85 41.03 30.45
N VAL A 548 50.46 39.95 29.74
CA VAL A 548 50.73 38.54 30.11
C VAL A 548 51.04 37.64 28.88
N THR A 549 51.70 36.49 29.08
CA THR A 549 51.67 35.39 28.08
C THR A 549 50.59 34.38 28.45
N TYR A 550 50.13 33.55 27.52
CA TYR A 550 49.07 32.59 27.77
C TYR A 550 49.25 31.32 26.94
N SER A 551 49.23 30.15 27.58
CA SER A 551 49.14 28.84 26.89
C SER A 551 47.68 28.48 26.67
N VAL A 552 47.39 27.65 25.67
CA VAL A 552 46.04 27.25 25.26
C VAL A 552 45.91 25.73 25.24
N GLU A 553 44.74 25.19 25.55
CA GLU A 553 44.24 23.84 25.25
C GLU A 553 42.94 23.86 24.42
N ASP A 554 42.64 22.70 23.86
CA ASP A 554 41.39 22.35 23.18
C ASP A 554 40.28 21.88 24.14
N GLY A 555 40.55 21.95 25.45
CA GLY A 555 39.73 21.46 26.56
C GLY A 555 40.17 20.10 27.11
N ASN A 556 40.94 19.31 26.36
CA ASN A 556 41.01 17.87 26.63
C ASN A 556 42.33 17.15 26.26
N GLY A 557 43.35 17.84 25.71
CA GLY A 557 44.74 17.40 25.91
C GLY A 557 45.87 18.08 25.12
N GLY A 558 45.60 18.68 23.95
CA GLY A 558 46.66 19.34 23.15
C GLY A 558 46.93 20.77 23.65
N THR A 559 48.16 21.29 23.52
CA THR A 559 48.49 22.65 24.02
C THR A 559 49.49 23.48 23.17
N ASP A 560 49.26 24.79 23.04
CA ASP A 560 50.18 25.79 22.42
C ASP A 560 50.30 27.10 23.26
N THR A 561 50.99 28.20 22.84
CA THR A 561 51.24 29.41 23.68
C THR A 561 51.58 30.74 22.97
N ALA A 562 50.93 31.85 23.35
CA ALA A 562 51.15 33.22 22.84
C ALA A 562 51.09 34.38 23.89
N THR A 563 50.94 35.66 23.50
CA THR A 563 51.15 36.87 24.35
C THR A 563 50.24 38.08 24.08
N VAL A 564 49.84 38.84 25.12
CA VAL A 564 48.92 40.00 25.03
C VAL A 564 49.35 41.24 25.86
N VAL A 565 49.04 42.47 25.40
CA VAL A 565 49.50 43.77 25.97
C VAL A 565 48.43 44.89 25.99
N VAL A 566 48.35 45.76 27.02
CA VAL A 566 47.27 46.78 27.21
C VAL A 566 47.73 48.15 27.80
N THR A 567 46.86 49.20 27.77
CA THR A 567 47.01 50.62 28.24
C THR A 567 45.75 51.15 29.01
N VAL A 568 45.82 52.21 29.89
CA VAL A 568 44.78 52.68 30.89
C VAL A 568 44.65 54.23 31.10
N ASN A 569 43.47 54.81 31.53
CA ASN A 569 43.22 56.18 32.16
C ASN A 569 41.74 56.61 32.57
N GLY A 570 41.40 57.11 33.78
CA GLY A 570 40.02 57.46 34.28
C GLY A 570 39.83 58.43 35.51
N ALA A 571 39.09 58.14 36.61
CA ALA A 571 38.63 59.08 37.70
C ALA A 571 38.37 58.56 39.19
N ASN A 572 37.13 58.63 39.78
CA ASN A 572 36.70 58.33 41.21
C ASN A 572 35.17 58.66 41.44
N ASP A 573 34.34 57.76 42.00
CA ASP A 573 32.87 57.92 42.17
C ASP A 573 32.21 57.43 43.51
N SER A 574 31.23 56.50 43.47
CA SER A 574 30.29 56.07 44.55
C SER A 574 29.40 54.89 44.09
N PRO A 575 28.79 54.09 44.99
CA PRO A 575 28.00 52.93 44.60
C PRO A 575 26.70 53.31 43.91
N VAL A 576 26.61 52.99 42.63
CA VAL A 576 25.42 53.16 41.81
C VAL A 576 24.55 51.92 42.02
N ALA A 577 23.27 52.12 42.37
CA ALA A 577 22.26 51.06 42.25
C ALA A 577 21.36 51.39 41.07
N VAL A 578 21.15 50.42 40.18
CA VAL A 578 20.39 50.59 38.94
C VAL A 578 19.23 49.61 38.95
N GLY A 579 18.00 50.11 38.94
CA GLY A 579 16.83 49.25 38.92
C GLY A 579 16.79 48.36 37.69
N ASN A 580 16.95 47.05 37.88
CA ASN A 580 16.82 46.05 36.82
C ASN A 580 15.38 46.03 36.29
N ALA A 581 15.25 45.96 34.97
CA ALA A 581 13.97 45.76 34.30
C ALA A 581 14.08 44.51 33.43
N TYR A 582 13.56 43.40 33.93
CA TYR A 582 13.48 42.13 33.22
C TYR A 582 12.14 42.04 32.49
N THR A 583 12.10 41.22 31.44
CA THR A 583 10.87 40.88 30.71
C THR A 583 10.83 39.38 30.62
N VAL A 584 9.73 38.80 31.08
CA VAL A 584 9.47 37.35 31.06
C VAL A 584 8.08 37.14 30.47
N GLU A 585 7.85 35.94 29.95
CA GLU A 585 6.53 35.54 29.48
C GLU A 585 5.69 35.03 30.68
N ARG A 586 4.38 34.87 30.52
CA ARG A 586 3.44 34.56 31.63
C ARG A 586 3.68 33.24 32.37
N SER A 587 4.48 32.34 31.79
CA SER A 587 4.77 30.98 32.28
C SER A 587 5.82 30.89 33.40
N GLU A 588 6.39 32.02 33.84
CA GLU A 588 7.66 32.04 34.58
C GLU A 588 7.69 31.27 35.93
N GLY A 589 8.78 30.53 36.12
CA GLY A 589 8.98 29.39 37.01
C GLY A 589 9.16 29.70 38.51
N ALA A 590 9.89 28.84 39.23
CA ALA A 590 10.26 29.04 40.64
C ALA A 590 11.33 28.02 41.07
N GLY A 591 12.43 28.49 41.65
CA GLY A 591 13.57 27.67 42.07
C GLY A 591 14.76 27.65 41.11
N ASP A 592 14.59 28.23 39.93
CA ASP A 592 15.59 28.80 39.02
C ASP A 592 15.99 30.22 39.46
N VAL A 593 16.66 30.99 38.58
CA VAL A 593 17.20 32.32 38.88
C VAL A 593 17.05 33.22 37.65
N ASP A 594 16.00 34.03 37.64
CA ASP A 594 15.59 35.02 36.63
C ASP A 594 16.52 36.25 36.53
N GLY A 595 17.76 36.09 36.98
CA GLY A 595 18.78 37.12 37.09
C GLY A 595 19.20 37.44 38.51
N ASN A 596 19.89 38.57 38.64
CA ASN A 596 20.42 39.05 39.91
C ASN A 596 20.23 40.59 39.98
N VAL A 597 20.27 41.16 41.18
CA VAL A 597 20.06 42.60 41.45
C VAL A 597 21.32 43.32 41.93
N LEU A 598 22.39 42.57 42.24
CA LEU A 598 23.75 43.11 42.32
C LEU A 598 24.43 43.06 40.94
N THR A 599 24.32 41.92 40.28
CA THR A 599 24.76 41.72 38.90
C THR A 599 23.55 41.50 38.00
N ASP A 600 23.49 42.09 36.81
CA ASP A 600 22.47 41.71 35.83
C ASP A 600 22.64 40.25 35.37
N ASP A 601 21.60 39.74 34.71
CA ASP A 601 21.58 38.39 34.13
C ASP A 601 22.51 38.22 32.91
N THR A 602 23.21 39.29 32.49
CA THR A 602 24.33 39.23 31.54
C THR A 602 25.71 39.21 32.22
N GLY A 603 25.74 39.09 33.55
CA GLY A 603 26.96 38.90 34.34
C GLY A 603 27.74 40.16 34.68
N ALA A 604 27.20 41.36 34.42
CA ALA A 604 27.82 42.64 34.79
C ALA A 604 27.20 43.22 36.07
N GLY A 605 27.96 44.01 36.84
CA GLY A 605 27.45 44.66 38.06
C GLY A 605 26.44 45.77 37.77
N ALA A 606 25.15 45.43 37.68
CA ALA A 606 24.05 46.40 37.59
C ALA A 606 24.10 47.40 38.75
N ASP A 607 24.38 46.89 39.95
CA ASP A 607 24.83 47.69 41.07
C ASP A 607 26.37 47.57 41.15
N SER A 608 27.08 48.70 41.14
CA SER A 608 28.54 48.74 41.10
C SER A 608 29.12 49.90 41.92
N ASP A 609 30.25 49.65 42.58
CA ASP A 609 31.06 50.68 43.24
C ASP A 609 32.37 50.91 42.47
N PRO A 610 32.62 52.13 41.96
CA PRO A 610 33.82 52.41 41.16
C PRO A 610 35.14 52.56 41.92
N GLU A 611 35.24 52.20 43.21
CA GLU A 611 36.53 51.97 43.89
C GLU A 611 36.65 50.55 44.48
N GLY A 612 35.77 49.63 44.08
CA GLY A 612 35.87 48.19 44.40
C GLY A 612 35.40 47.84 45.79
N ASP A 613 34.70 48.75 46.45
CA ASP A 613 34.24 48.60 47.82
C ASP A 613 33.00 47.67 47.87
N VAL A 614 33.27 46.36 47.87
CA VAL A 614 32.33 45.21 47.76
C VAL A 614 30.89 45.47 48.24
N LEU A 615 29.94 45.29 47.31
CA LEU A 615 28.50 45.43 47.53
C LEU A 615 27.83 44.18 48.13
N SER A 616 26.65 44.38 48.73
CA SER A 616 25.75 43.30 49.19
C SER A 616 24.31 43.79 49.34
N VAL A 617 23.31 42.91 49.17
CA VAL A 617 21.90 43.27 49.38
C VAL A 617 21.60 43.31 50.88
N VAL A 618 21.38 44.52 51.40
CA VAL A 618 21.12 44.77 52.84
C VAL A 618 19.64 44.95 53.17
N GLY A 619 18.75 44.90 52.17
CA GLY A 619 17.31 44.93 52.36
C GLY A 619 16.52 44.67 51.07
N VAL A 620 15.41 43.94 51.23
CA VAL A 620 14.45 43.57 50.17
C VAL A 620 13.05 43.86 50.69
N GLY A 621 12.25 44.56 49.91
CA GLY A 621 10.92 45.05 50.28
C GLY A 621 10.91 45.92 51.55
N ALA A 622 9.74 46.04 52.18
CA ALA A 622 9.57 46.77 53.43
C ALA A 622 8.97 45.86 54.52
N PRO A 623 9.63 45.68 55.69
CA PRO A 623 10.89 46.29 56.13
C PRO A 623 12.14 45.52 55.67
N ALA A 624 13.28 46.23 55.57
CA ALA A 624 14.58 45.62 55.31
C ALA A 624 14.89 44.49 56.31
N GLY A 625 15.05 43.27 55.79
CA GLY A 625 15.19 42.04 56.57
C GLY A 625 14.61 40.78 55.92
N ASN A 626 13.86 40.92 54.82
CA ASN A 626 13.29 39.79 54.06
C ASN A 626 14.26 39.14 53.05
N VAL A 627 15.55 39.48 53.11
CA VAL A 627 16.59 38.97 52.20
C VAL A 627 16.66 37.43 52.31
N GLY A 628 16.47 36.73 51.19
CA GLY A 628 16.40 35.26 51.13
C GLY A 628 15.07 34.66 51.59
N ALA A 629 13.95 35.34 51.37
CA ALA A 629 12.60 34.79 51.52
C ALA A 629 11.68 35.38 50.43
N PRO A 630 10.68 34.62 49.91
CA PRO A 630 9.75 35.14 48.91
C PRO A 630 8.99 36.37 49.40
N VAL A 631 8.97 37.42 48.58
CA VAL A 631 8.25 38.69 48.80
C VAL A 631 7.35 38.94 47.61
N ALA A 632 6.05 39.06 47.83
CA ALA A 632 5.12 39.40 46.76
C ALA A 632 5.44 40.77 46.13
N GLY A 633 5.39 40.84 44.80
CA GLY A 633 5.54 42.08 44.04
C GLY A 633 4.40 43.07 44.27
N ASP A 634 4.58 44.31 43.86
CA ASP A 634 3.55 45.35 44.04
C ASP A 634 2.33 45.20 43.12
N ASN A 635 2.42 44.35 42.09
CA ASN A 635 1.32 44.01 41.18
C ASN A 635 1.21 42.48 40.89
N GLY A 636 1.60 41.63 41.85
CA GLY A 636 1.55 40.17 41.75
C GLY A 636 2.92 39.50 41.60
N GLY A 637 2.95 38.16 41.64
CA GLY A 637 4.16 37.34 41.54
C GLY A 637 5.03 37.36 42.81
N LEU A 638 5.99 36.44 42.90
CA LEU A 638 6.84 36.23 44.09
C LEU A 638 8.32 36.44 43.78
N PHE A 639 8.93 37.46 44.39
CA PHE A 639 10.35 37.77 44.28
C PHE A 639 11.14 37.19 45.47
N THR A 640 12.08 36.28 45.22
CA THR A 640 13.01 35.73 46.22
C THR A 640 14.42 36.30 46.02
N ILE A 641 14.68 37.50 46.54
CA ILE A 641 15.99 38.15 46.42
C ILE A 641 16.91 37.78 47.59
N ASN A 642 18.03 37.10 47.31
CA ASN A 642 19.03 36.67 48.29
C ASN A 642 20.08 37.76 48.61
N VAL A 643 21.01 37.46 49.54
CA VAL A 643 22.01 38.44 50.02
C VAL A 643 23.14 38.72 49.02
N ASP A 644 23.38 37.74 48.16
CA ASP A 644 24.23 37.76 46.96
C ASP A 644 23.54 38.37 45.73
N GLY A 645 22.29 38.80 45.88
CA GLY A 645 21.52 39.47 44.83
C GLY A 645 20.75 38.58 43.88
N SER A 646 20.94 37.24 43.90
CA SER A 646 20.14 36.35 43.05
C SER A 646 18.65 36.58 43.29
N VAL A 647 17.89 36.77 42.20
CA VAL A 647 16.44 36.96 42.22
C VAL A 647 15.77 35.81 41.46
N ASP A 648 14.99 35.05 42.20
CA ASP A 648 13.94 34.16 41.69
C ASP A 648 12.66 35.01 41.60
N PHE A 649 11.95 35.00 40.46
CA PHE A 649 10.69 35.71 40.21
C PHE A 649 9.65 34.75 39.65
N SER A 650 8.79 34.23 40.52
CA SER A 650 7.70 33.39 40.05
C SER A 650 6.48 34.19 39.63
N ALA A 651 5.97 33.93 38.42
CA ALA A 651 4.64 34.35 38.00
C ALA A 651 3.55 33.72 38.89
N ASN A 652 3.79 32.49 39.39
CA ASN A 652 3.02 31.82 40.45
C ASN A 652 1.49 31.75 40.21
N GLY A 653 1.04 31.70 38.94
CA GLY A 653 -0.38 31.66 38.62
C GLY A 653 -1.12 33.00 38.81
N GLU A 654 -0.41 34.13 38.90
CA GLU A 654 -1.01 35.46 39.12
C GLU A 654 -1.07 36.33 37.84
N PHE A 655 -0.58 35.85 36.69
CA PHE A 655 -0.52 36.58 35.42
C PHE A 655 -1.19 35.87 34.24
N ASP A 656 -1.81 34.72 34.48
CA ASP A 656 -2.37 33.77 33.51
C ASP A 656 -3.50 34.36 32.64
N GLY A 657 -4.02 35.54 33.01
CA GLY A 657 -5.01 36.31 32.24
C GLY A 657 -4.41 37.46 31.44
N LEU A 658 -3.23 37.24 30.84
CA LEU A 658 -2.58 38.16 29.89
C LEU A 658 -2.42 37.47 28.53
N GLY A 659 -3.12 37.99 27.52
CA GLY A 659 -2.89 37.68 26.10
C GLY A 659 -1.87 38.62 25.43
N LEU A 660 -1.51 38.29 24.19
CA LEU A 660 -0.65 39.01 23.26
C LEU A 660 -0.81 40.54 23.34
N ASN A 661 0.33 41.22 23.27
CA ASN A 661 0.46 42.68 23.38
C ASN A 661 -0.04 43.29 24.70
N GLN A 662 -0.71 42.52 25.58
CA GLN A 662 -0.97 42.93 26.97
C GLN A 662 0.26 42.68 27.83
N THR A 663 0.50 43.56 28.78
CA THR A 663 1.65 43.50 29.69
C THR A 663 1.27 43.97 31.09
N ALA A 664 1.80 43.28 32.10
CA ALA A 664 1.72 43.70 33.49
C ALA A 664 3.13 43.81 34.08
N THR A 665 3.55 45.02 34.45
CA THR A 665 4.78 45.20 35.24
C THR A 665 4.47 45.02 36.73
N THR A 666 5.29 44.22 37.42
CA THR A 666 5.31 44.07 38.88
C THR A 666 6.74 44.30 39.39
N SER A 667 6.89 44.77 40.63
CA SER A 667 8.21 45.20 41.14
C SER A 667 8.41 45.02 42.65
N VAL A 668 9.68 44.99 43.07
CA VAL A 668 10.08 45.12 44.48
C VAL A 668 11.36 45.95 44.63
N THR A 669 11.41 46.75 45.70
CA THR A 669 12.61 47.54 46.05
C THR A 669 13.67 46.67 46.74
N TYR A 670 14.92 46.83 46.34
CA TYR A 670 16.09 46.30 47.07
C TYR A 670 17.08 47.43 47.39
N THR A 671 18.12 47.17 48.18
CA THR A 671 19.09 48.20 48.62
C THR A 671 20.45 47.61 48.87
N VAL A 672 21.48 48.32 48.42
CA VAL A 672 22.89 47.90 48.49
C VAL A 672 23.74 48.95 49.21
N ALA A 673 24.93 48.53 49.65
CA ALA A 673 25.88 49.35 50.35
C ALA A 673 27.31 48.92 50.03
N ASP A 674 28.20 49.89 49.92
CA ASP A 674 29.64 49.69 49.68
C ASP A 674 30.42 49.39 50.98
N GLY A 675 31.72 49.15 50.83
CA GLY A 675 32.68 48.91 51.91
C GLY A 675 33.00 50.10 52.83
N THR A 676 32.79 51.36 52.42
CA THR A 676 33.11 52.58 53.20
C THR A 676 31.91 53.31 53.79
N GLY A 677 30.68 52.93 53.40
CA GLY A 677 29.40 53.34 53.95
C GLY A 677 28.54 54.28 53.08
N ALA A 678 28.76 54.41 51.77
CA ALA A 678 27.71 54.92 50.88
C ALA A 678 26.80 53.78 50.37
N THR A 679 25.62 54.15 49.89
CA THR A 679 24.49 53.23 49.71
C THR A 679 23.58 53.72 48.60
N SER A 680 23.02 52.82 47.82
CA SER A 680 21.95 53.16 46.87
C SER A 680 20.80 52.14 46.93
N THR A 681 19.63 52.57 46.45
CA THR A 681 18.36 51.84 46.53
C THR A 681 17.75 51.83 45.15
N ALA A 682 17.35 50.65 44.70
CA ALA A 682 16.85 50.39 43.36
C ALA A 682 15.58 49.51 43.42
N THR A 683 14.99 49.26 42.26
CA THR A 683 13.80 48.43 42.07
C THR A 683 14.11 47.41 41.00
N VAL A 684 14.00 46.12 41.31
CA VAL A 684 13.85 45.13 40.26
C VAL A 684 12.38 45.08 39.88
N SER A 685 12.11 45.07 38.58
CA SER A 685 10.76 44.93 38.03
C SER A 685 10.77 43.93 36.89
N PHE A 686 9.77 43.04 36.88
CA PHE A 686 9.48 42.16 35.77
C PHE A 686 8.28 42.72 35.03
N THR A 687 8.41 42.89 33.72
CA THR A 687 7.27 43.09 32.83
C THR A 687 6.88 41.72 32.30
N VAL A 688 5.79 41.18 32.84
CA VAL A 688 5.19 39.96 32.32
C VAL A 688 4.39 40.34 31.08
N LYS A 689 4.66 39.68 29.96
CA LYS A 689 3.83 39.76 28.75
C LYS A 689 2.82 38.62 28.71
N GLY A 690 1.73 38.85 27.99
CA GLY A 690 1.02 37.76 27.33
C GLY A 690 1.65 37.42 25.98
N ILE A 691 1.54 36.15 25.61
CA ILE A 691 1.92 35.57 24.33
C ILE A 691 0.62 35.32 23.53
N ASN A 692 0.69 35.36 22.20
CA ASN A 692 -0.23 34.55 21.38
C ASN A 692 0.29 33.10 21.49
N ASN A 693 -0.57 32.12 21.28
CA ASN A 693 -0.24 30.73 21.49
C ASN A 693 -0.29 29.90 20.18
N GLY A 694 -0.72 30.51 19.08
CA GLY A 694 -0.92 29.92 17.76
C GLY A 694 -2.31 29.28 17.60
N ILE A 695 -3.29 29.64 18.44
CA ILE A 695 -4.59 28.95 18.53
C ILE A 695 -5.72 29.96 18.80
N VAL A 696 -6.72 29.98 17.92
CA VAL A 696 -7.93 30.78 18.07
C VAL A 696 -8.95 30.03 18.96
N GLU A 697 -9.01 30.39 20.24
CA GLU A 697 -9.88 29.75 21.23
C GLU A 697 -11.29 30.39 21.37
N GLY A 698 -12.33 29.55 21.27
CA GLY A 698 -13.73 29.83 21.60
C GLY A 698 -14.05 29.70 23.09
N THR A 699 -15.27 29.28 23.45
CA THR A 699 -15.71 29.16 24.86
C THR A 699 -16.72 28.03 25.11
N ASP A 700 -17.00 27.71 26.39
CA ASP A 700 -18.11 26.83 26.81
C ASP A 700 -19.54 27.36 26.42
N SER A 701 -19.73 28.16 25.35
CA SER A 701 -21.01 28.74 24.94
C SER A 701 -21.03 29.39 23.53
N ALA A 702 -21.69 28.72 22.57
CA ALA A 702 -22.34 29.26 21.36
C ALA A 702 -21.73 30.59 20.82
N ASP A 703 -20.56 30.47 20.21
CA ASP A 703 -19.74 31.57 19.70
C ASP A 703 -19.89 31.77 18.17
N THR A 704 -19.05 32.61 17.57
CA THR A 704 -19.02 32.87 16.12
C THR A 704 -17.60 33.31 15.77
N ILE A 705 -16.79 32.36 15.32
CA ILE A 705 -15.39 32.50 14.91
C ILE A 705 -15.39 32.66 13.39
N VAL A 706 -14.74 33.72 12.90
CA VAL A 706 -14.75 34.16 11.49
C VAL A 706 -13.52 35.04 11.27
N PRO A 707 -13.07 35.33 10.03
CA PRO A 707 -12.05 36.35 9.78
C PRO A 707 -12.29 37.70 10.50
N ASP A 708 -11.22 38.34 11.00
CA ASP A 708 -11.23 39.44 12.00
C ASP A 708 -11.69 39.02 13.44
N TYR A 709 -11.96 37.73 13.75
CA TYR A 709 -12.16 37.25 15.15
C TYR A 709 -10.85 37.36 15.94
N VAL A 710 -10.94 37.66 17.24
CA VAL A 710 -9.79 37.78 18.14
C VAL A 710 -10.13 37.15 19.48
N ASP A 711 -9.32 36.20 19.92
CA ASP A 711 -9.57 35.40 21.13
C ASP A 711 -9.20 36.15 22.44
N SER A 712 -9.03 35.42 23.54
CA SER A 712 -8.54 35.93 24.83
C SER A 712 -7.01 36.14 24.89
N ASP A 713 -6.24 35.32 24.17
CA ASP A 713 -4.79 35.39 24.02
C ASP A 713 -4.34 36.32 22.88
N GLY A 714 -5.26 36.82 22.06
CA GLY A 714 -5.03 37.86 21.06
C GLY A 714 -4.58 37.35 19.70
N ASP A 715 -4.74 36.04 19.46
CA ASP A 715 -4.60 35.31 18.20
C ASP A 715 -5.80 35.65 17.28
N ILE A 716 -5.63 35.65 15.95
CA ILE A 716 -6.57 36.28 14.99
C ILE A 716 -6.78 35.43 13.73
N VAL A 717 -8.05 35.15 13.39
CA VAL A 717 -8.43 34.49 12.14
C VAL A 717 -8.14 35.38 10.92
N ASP A 718 -7.51 34.86 9.85
CA ASP A 718 -6.95 35.63 8.73
C ASP A 718 -5.85 36.63 9.23
N GLY A 719 -5.13 36.24 10.29
CA GLY A 719 -4.30 37.16 11.08
C GLY A 719 -2.94 37.54 10.47
N ASN A 720 -2.41 36.72 9.55
CA ASN A 720 -0.97 36.61 9.27
C ASN A 720 -0.13 36.37 10.56
N ASP A 721 -0.68 35.72 11.60
CA ASP A 721 0.02 35.44 12.88
C ASP A 721 0.07 33.97 13.31
N ALA A 722 0.02 33.05 12.34
CA ALA A 722 0.52 31.68 12.44
C ALA A 722 1.96 31.64 13.01
N ILE A 723 2.18 30.86 14.09
CA ILE A 723 3.50 30.71 14.75
C ILE A 723 3.88 29.27 15.11
N LEU A 724 3.02 28.29 14.82
CA LEU A 724 3.33 26.88 15.10
C LEU A 724 4.26 26.30 14.04
N PRO A 725 5.01 25.21 14.34
CA PRO A 725 5.95 24.63 13.38
C PRO A 725 5.23 23.82 12.28
N GLY A 726 4.99 24.46 11.14
CA GLY A 726 4.35 23.89 9.96
C GLY A 726 3.64 24.97 9.16
N ASP A 727 2.91 25.81 9.89
CA ASP A 727 1.92 26.78 9.40
C ASP A 727 2.60 28.07 8.87
N THR A 728 2.13 28.62 7.76
CA THR A 728 2.83 29.62 6.93
C THR A 728 1.99 30.72 6.29
N GLY A 729 1.28 31.49 7.10
CA GLY A 729 0.69 32.74 6.62
C GLY A 729 -0.58 33.01 7.37
N ASP A 730 -1.68 32.74 6.69
CA ASP A 730 -3.04 32.87 7.22
C ASP A 730 -3.56 31.53 7.79
N ASP A 731 -2.86 30.41 7.55
CA ASP A 731 -3.11 29.07 8.10
C ASP A 731 -3.30 29.09 9.64
N ASP A 732 -4.51 28.80 10.12
CA ASP A 732 -4.99 28.99 11.49
C ASP A 732 -5.37 27.67 12.19
N LEU A 733 -5.16 27.59 13.52
CA LEU A 733 -5.64 26.48 14.36
C LEU A 733 -6.77 26.97 15.28
N ILE A 734 -8.01 26.55 15.01
CA ILE A 734 -9.23 27.04 15.64
C ILE A 734 -9.85 25.99 16.58
N ARG A 735 -10.35 26.41 17.75
CA ARG A 735 -11.10 25.55 18.69
C ARG A 735 -12.40 26.20 19.16
N GLY A 736 -13.57 25.68 18.79
CA GLY A 736 -14.87 26.13 19.33
C GLY A 736 -15.10 25.76 20.80
N PHE A 737 -14.60 24.58 21.20
CA PHE A 737 -14.75 23.90 22.50
C PHE A 737 -16.15 23.34 22.81
N GLY A 738 -17.21 24.14 22.76
CA GLY A 738 -18.52 23.61 23.15
C GLY A 738 -19.66 24.59 23.22
N GLY A 739 -20.52 24.55 22.21
CA GLY A 739 -21.60 25.50 22.07
C GLY A 739 -22.72 25.08 21.12
N ASN A 740 -22.77 25.82 20.03
CA ASN A 740 -23.63 25.70 18.84
C ASN A 740 -22.99 26.71 17.88
N ASP A 741 -21.76 26.40 17.52
CA ASP A 741 -20.74 27.36 17.10
C ASP A 741 -20.79 27.55 15.59
N VAL A 742 -20.31 28.69 15.12
CA VAL A 742 -20.18 28.98 13.69
C VAL A 742 -18.74 29.36 13.47
N ILE A 743 -18.04 28.56 12.68
CA ILE A 743 -16.64 28.68 12.33
C ILE A 743 -16.56 28.85 10.80
N ASP A 744 -15.74 29.78 10.38
CA ASP A 744 -15.47 30.23 9.01
C ASP A 744 -13.95 30.44 9.06
N ALA A 745 -13.18 29.52 8.49
CA ALA A 745 -11.75 29.39 8.76
C ALA A 745 -10.97 30.50 8.00
N GLY A 746 -10.94 30.46 6.67
CA GLY A 746 -10.73 31.69 5.89
C GLY A 746 -10.02 31.52 4.55
N ALA A 747 -8.69 31.37 4.59
CA ALA A 747 -7.84 31.17 3.43
C ALA A 747 -6.39 30.82 3.87
N GLY A 748 -6.06 29.54 3.86
CA GLY A 748 -4.83 28.94 4.40
C GLY A 748 -5.10 27.46 4.65
N ASP A 749 -4.06 26.68 4.96
CA ASP A 749 -4.23 25.24 5.23
C ASP A 749 -4.69 25.04 6.71
N ASP A 750 -5.96 25.34 6.99
CA ASP A 750 -6.51 25.58 8.33
C ASP A 750 -6.81 24.29 9.09
N ARG A 751 -6.94 24.39 10.42
CA ARG A 751 -7.29 23.25 11.29
C ARG A 751 -8.35 23.63 12.30
N VAL A 752 -9.51 22.95 12.26
CA VAL A 752 -10.69 23.34 13.06
C VAL A 752 -11.16 22.18 13.95
N GLU A 753 -11.23 22.41 15.26
CA GLU A 753 -11.95 21.56 16.22
C GLU A 753 -13.24 22.28 16.67
N GLY A 754 -14.42 21.84 16.25
CA GLY A 754 -15.72 22.37 16.72
C GLY A 754 -15.91 22.14 18.21
N GLY A 755 -16.05 20.86 18.60
CA GLY A 755 -15.90 20.38 19.97
C GLY A 755 -17.12 19.64 20.50
N THR A 756 -18.14 20.36 20.98
CA THR A 756 -19.38 19.75 21.51
C THR A 756 -20.60 20.65 21.29
N GLY A 757 -21.50 20.32 20.36
CA GLY A 757 -22.59 21.23 20.04
C GLY A 757 -23.62 20.71 19.02
N ASN A 758 -23.88 21.59 18.06
CA ASN A 758 -24.49 21.35 16.75
C ASN A 758 -23.94 22.55 15.98
N ASP A 759 -22.74 22.37 15.48
CA ASP A 759 -21.82 23.41 15.09
C ASP A 759 -21.85 23.53 13.55
N THR A 760 -21.22 24.56 13.01
CA THR A 760 -21.23 24.83 11.58
C THR A 760 -19.87 25.34 11.17
N ILE A 761 -19.18 24.57 10.35
CA ILE A 761 -17.82 24.80 9.91
C ILE A 761 -17.84 25.04 8.38
N ASP A 762 -17.11 26.06 7.93
CA ASP A 762 -16.75 26.37 6.54
C ASP A 762 -15.20 26.51 6.55
N GLY A 763 -14.49 25.69 5.78
CA GLY A 763 -13.03 25.81 5.59
C GLY A 763 -12.67 27.02 4.72
N ASN A 764 -13.15 26.96 3.46
CA ASN A 764 -13.10 27.95 2.38
C ASN A 764 -12.04 27.71 1.29
N ILE A 765 -10.73 27.89 1.55
CA ILE A 765 -9.66 27.84 0.52
C ILE A 765 -8.31 27.45 1.14
N GLY A 766 -7.87 26.21 0.91
CA GLY A 766 -6.63 25.63 1.44
C GLY A 766 -6.82 24.14 1.73
N ASP A 767 -5.75 23.40 2.03
CA ASP A 767 -5.85 21.96 2.34
C ASP A 767 -6.27 21.78 3.82
N ASP A 768 -7.56 21.92 4.12
CA ASP A 768 -8.09 22.09 5.48
C ASP A 768 -8.26 20.77 6.26
N ALA A 769 -8.07 20.81 7.59
CA ALA A 769 -8.36 19.69 8.49
C ALA A 769 -9.50 20.04 9.47
N LEU A 770 -10.72 19.60 9.15
CA LEU A 770 -11.96 19.99 9.82
C LEU A 770 -12.54 18.86 10.68
N GLN A 771 -12.81 19.13 11.95
CA GLN A 771 -13.38 18.18 12.91
C GLN A 771 -14.62 18.78 13.61
N GLY A 772 -15.78 18.13 13.48
CA GLY A 772 -17.04 18.50 14.14
C GLY A 772 -16.97 18.27 15.65
N GLY A 773 -17.17 17.02 16.08
CA GLY A 773 -16.80 16.54 17.41
C GLY A 773 -17.91 15.79 18.15
N SER A 774 -18.98 16.45 18.59
CA SER A 774 -20.11 15.72 19.20
C SER A 774 -21.44 16.46 19.14
N GLY A 775 -22.41 15.84 18.48
CA GLY A 775 -23.73 16.39 18.16
C GLY A 775 -23.91 16.59 16.65
N ASP A 776 -25.15 16.68 16.19
CA ASP A 776 -25.52 16.80 14.78
C ASP A 776 -24.97 18.12 14.15
N ASP A 777 -23.80 18.03 13.52
CA ASP A 777 -22.96 19.13 13.02
C ASP A 777 -23.14 19.34 11.49
N LYS A 778 -22.64 20.47 10.97
CA LYS A 778 -22.62 20.74 9.51
C LYS A 778 -21.29 21.33 9.04
N ILE A 779 -20.50 20.52 8.35
CA ILE A 779 -19.17 20.88 7.86
C ILE A 779 -19.25 21.18 6.36
N THR A 780 -18.47 22.15 5.89
CA THR A 780 -18.11 22.31 4.47
C THR A 780 -16.60 22.50 4.38
N GLY A 781 -16.00 21.84 3.39
CA GLY A 781 -14.61 22.01 3.01
C GLY A 781 -14.36 23.36 2.32
N GLY A 782 -13.86 23.34 1.09
CA GLY A 782 -13.53 24.56 0.36
C GLY A 782 -13.25 24.41 -1.13
N GLU A 783 -12.28 25.21 -1.60
CA GLU A 783 -11.39 24.93 -2.73
C GLU A 783 -10.08 24.39 -2.08
N GLY A 784 -9.79 23.10 -2.14
CA GLY A 784 -8.60 22.45 -1.55
C GLY A 784 -8.79 20.97 -1.22
N SER A 785 -7.69 20.24 -0.97
CA SER A 785 -7.71 18.79 -0.66
C SER A 785 -8.01 18.54 0.82
N ASP A 786 -9.29 18.57 1.19
CA ASP A 786 -9.69 18.64 2.59
C ASP A 786 -9.73 17.28 3.30
N LYS A 787 -9.55 17.35 4.63
CA LYS A 787 -9.72 16.22 5.54
C LYS A 787 -10.79 16.52 6.57
N ILE A 788 -11.95 15.88 6.44
CA ILE A 788 -13.13 16.14 7.26
C ILE A 788 -13.47 14.96 8.18
N ALA A 789 -13.85 15.24 9.42
CA ALA A 789 -14.40 14.28 10.38
C ALA A 789 -15.65 14.83 11.09
N GLY A 790 -16.77 14.11 11.08
CA GLY A 790 -17.97 14.44 11.89
C GLY A 790 -17.82 14.06 13.38
N ASP A 791 -17.36 12.82 13.63
CA ASP A 791 -17.19 12.12 14.92
C ASP A 791 -18.48 11.53 15.54
N ASP A 792 -19.15 12.26 16.46
CA ASP A 792 -20.11 11.69 17.45
C ASP A 792 -21.51 12.36 17.25
N GLY A 793 -22.08 12.25 16.05
CA GLY A 793 -23.08 13.17 15.49
C GLY A 793 -24.31 12.57 14.78
N ASN A 794 -24.75 13.23 13.71
CA ASN A 794 -25.82 12.90 12.75
C ASN A 794 -25.69 13.93 11.60
N ASP A 795 -24.55 13.88 10.92
CA ASP A 795 -23.82 15.05 10.42
C ASP A 795 -24.07 15.32 8.94
N VAL A 796 -23.79 16.55 8.52
CA VAL A 796 -23.95 16.98 7.11
C VAL A 796 -22.62 17.54 6.61
N ILE A 797 -21.92 16.72 5.84
CA ILE A 797 -20.61 17.01 5.25
C ILE A 797 -20.80 17.25 3.75
N ASN A 798 -20.22 18.34 3.26
CA ASN A 798 -20.03 18.62 1.84
C ASN A 798 -18.56 19.02 1.72
N ALA A 799 -17.71 18.18 1.16
CA ALA A 799 -16.29 18.47 1.09
C ALA A 799 -16.02 19.48 -0.05
N GLY A 800 -15.74 19.02 -1.27
CA GLY A 800 -15.38 19.81 -2.45
C GLY A 800 -16.41 20.76 -3.08
N ASN A 801 -16.03 21.25 -4.27
CA ASN A 801 -16.47 22.55 -4.80
C ASN A 801 -17.44 22.47 -6.03
N ASP A 802 -18.63 23.09 -5.95
CA ASP A 802 -19.68 23.10 -7.00
C ASP A 802 -19.34 24.00 -8.23
N VAL A 803 -18.09 24.03 -8.74
CA VAL A 803 -17.59 25.16 -9.57
C VAL A 803 -17.33 24.87 -11.07
N ASP A 804 -16.76 23.74 -11.52
CA ASP A 804 -16.68 23.42 -12.97
C ASP A 804 -16.66 21.89 -13.32
N PRO A 805 -17.60 21.06 -12.78
CA PRO A 805 -17.63 19.60 -12.93
C PRO A 805 -17.27 19.09 -14.32
N ALA A 806 -16.09 18.49 -14.36
CA ALA A 806 -15.54 17.75 -15.48
C ALA A 806 -15.99 16.28 -15.39
N PHE A 807 -15.28 15.43 -16.12
CA PHE A 807 -15.31 13.96 -16.11
C PHE A 807 -13.94 13.57 -16.72
N ASP A 808 -13.25 12.52 -16.29
CA ASP A 808 -12.00 12.09 -16.96
C ASP A 808 -12.25 11.79 -18.45
N THR A 809 -13.26 10.96 -18.75
CA THR A 809 -13.51 10.43 -20.10
C THR A 809 -14.92 10.72 -20.65
N PRO A 810 -15.32 11.99 -20.85
CA PRO A 810 -16.70 12.35 -21.18
C PRO A 810 -17.14 11.90 -22.57
N TYR A 811 -18.36 11.34 -22.62
CA TYR A 811 -18.95 10.70 -23.80
C TYR A 811 -18.79 11.52 -25.10
N PRO A 812 -18.34 10.94 -26.25
CA PRO A 812 -17.70 11.68 -27.35
C PRO A 812 -18.48 12.85 -27.99
N GLY A 813 -18.38 14.04 -27.39
CA GLY A 813 -19.03 15.29 -27.81
C GLY A 813 -19.83 16.01 -26.73
N PHE A 814 -19.90 15.44 -25.52
CA PHE A 814 -20.19 16.13 -24.26
C PHE A 814 -18.88 16.50 -23.55
N GLY A 815 -18.99 17.15 -22.38
CA GLY A 815 -17.87 17.52 -21.50
C GLY A 815 -16.76 18.41 -22.08
N THR A 816 -15.81 18.70 -21.21
CA THR A 816 -14.37 18.66 -21.49
C THR A 816 -13.80 17.55 -20.62
N PRO A 817 -12.87 16.71 -21.11
CA PRO A 817 -12.12 15.81 -20.25
C PRO A 817 -11.44 16.62 -19.16
N ASP A 818 -11.29 16.03 -17.98
CA ASP A 818 -10.49 16.64 -16.95
C ASP A 818 -9.00 16.73 -17.34
N ALA A 819 -8.23 17.48 -16.56
CA ALA A 819 -6.82 17.73 -16.74
C ALA A 819 -5.92 17.00 -15.73
N ASP A 820 -6.39 16.76 -14.50
CA ASP A 820 -5.66 16.17 -13.37
C ASP A 820 -6.71 15.75 -12.29
N PRO A 821 -7.30 14.53 -12.34
CA PRO A 821 -8.49 14.14 -11.54
C PRO A 821 -8.16 13.80 -10.07
N ASN A 822 -7.25 14.58 -9.50
CA ASN A 822 -6.65 14.51 -8.16
C ASN A 822 -6.25 15.96 -7.74
N ASP A 823 -6.91 17.00 -8.26
CA ASP A 823 -6.55 18.43 -8.05
C ASP A 823 -7.46 19.23 -7.09
N ASP A 824 -8.44 18.57 -6.45
CA ASP A 824 -9.06 18.94 -5.16
C ASP A 824 -9.30 17.72 -4.19
N LYS A 825 -8.85 16.48 -4.50
CA LYS A 825 -9.13 15.23 -3.74
C LYS A 825 -9.32 15.34 -2.21
N ASP A 826 -10.50 14.95 -1.76
CA ASP A 826 -10.95 14.95 -0.36
C ASP A 826 -10.69 13.64 0.41
N THR A 827 -10.79 13.73 1.74
CA THR A 827 -10.88 12.57 2.64
C THR A 827 -11.88 12.80 3.78
N VAL A 828 -13.03 12.12 3.72
CA VAL A 828 -14.14 12.28 4.67
C VAL A 828 -14.31 11.06 5.58
N PHE A 829 -14.45 11.33 6.88
CA PHE A 829 -14.96 10.39 7.88
C PHE A 829 -16.29 10.94 8.43
N GLY A 830 -17.38 10.16 8.37
CA GLY A 830 -18.64 10.49 9.05
C GLY A 830 -18.44 10.34 10.56
N GLY A 831 -18.60 9.13 11.05
CA GLY A 831 -18.18 8.72 12.39
C GLY A 831 -19.17 7.77 13.05
N THR A 832 -20.10 8.30 13.83
CA THR A 832 -21.19 7.54 14.45
C THR A 832 -22.48 8.36 14.54
N GLY A 833 -23.57 7.82 14.00
CA GLY A 833 -24.83 8.56 13.77
C GLY A 833 -25.23 8.50 12.30
N ASP A 834 -26.51 8.70 11.97
CA ASP A 834 -26.98 8.63 10.59
C ASP A 834 -26.57 9.91 9.80
N ASP A 835 -25.50 9.82 9.02
CA ASP A 835 -24.79 10.95 8.42
C ASP A 835 -25.21 11.22 6.95
N THR A 836 -24.72 12.31 6.37
CA THR A 836 -24.94 12.67 4.96
C THR A 836 -23.68 13.32 4.39
N ILE A 837 -23.08 12.68 3.39
CA ILE A 837 -21.78 13.02 2.81
C ILE A 837 -21.94 13.27 1.31
N THR A 838 -21.21 14.26 0.81
CA THR A 838 -21.00 14.52 -0.62
C THR A 838 -19.59 15.09 -0.80
N THR A 839 -18.81 14.59 -1.75
CA THR A 839 -17.41 15.04 -1.93
C THR A 839 -17.25 15.93 -3.16
N GLY A 840 -17.29 15.46 -4.42
CA GLY A 840 -17.25 16.44 -5.52
C GLY A 840 -17.15 15.96 -6.96
N ASP A 841 -16.05 16.35 -7.61
CA ASP A 841 -15.67 16.05 -8.99
C ASP A 841 -14.19 15.62 -9.09
N ASP A 842 -13.65 15.12 -7.98
CA ASP A 842 -12.33 14.50 -7.82
C ASP A 842 -12.51 13.04 -7.35
N ALA A 843 -11.53 12.19 -7.67
CA ALA A 843 -11.48 10.84 -7.13
C ALA A 843 -11.23 10.89 -5.61
N ASP A 844 -12.23 10.69 -4.74
CA ASP A 844 -12.19 11.02 -3.30
C ASP A 844 -11.98 9.79 -2.38
N SER A 845 -12.22 9.94 -1.07
CA SER A 845 -12.07 8.86 -0.08
C SER A 845 -13.05 9.05 1.08
N ILE A 846 -14.02 8.14 1.23
CA ILE A 846 -15.13 8.25 2.17
C ILE A 846 -15.19 7.03 3.10
N ASP A 847 -15.38 7.28 4.40
CA ASP A 847 -15.68 6.28 5.45
C ASP A 847 -16.87 6.79 6.29
N GLY A 848 -18.08 6.30 6.02
CA GLY A 848 -19.30 6.72 6.73
C GLY A 848 -19.26 6.34 8.22
N GLY A 849 -18.92 5.08 8.48
CA GLY A 849 -18.52 4.57 9.79
C GLY A 849 -19.60 3.77 10.51
N ALA A 850 -20.60 4.45 11.08
CA ALA A 850 -21.55 3.81 12.00
C ALA A 850 -22.90 4.53 12.15
N GLY A 851 -23.65 4.64 11.04
CA GLY A 851 -24.99 5.18 11.03
C GLY A 851 -26.01 4.40 10.21
N SER A 852 -26.68 5.12 9.32
CA SER A 852 -27.59 4.62 8.29
C SER A 852 -27.47 5.67 7.19
N ASP A 853 -26.30 5.63 6.55
CA ASP A 853 -25.64 6.81 6.02
C ASP A 853 -26.05 7.07 4.58
N LEU A 854 -25.95 8.34 4.16
CA LEU A 854 -26.28 8.76 2.80
C LEU A 854 -25.04 9.34 2.13
N ILE A 855 -24.46 8.58 1.20
CA ILE A 855 -23.25 8.92 0.48
C ILE A 855 -23.58 9.10 -1.01
N ASP A 856 -23.08 10.19 -1.58
CA ASP A 856 -23.20 10.61 -2.98
C ASP A 856 -21.80 11.11 -3.33
N ALA A 857 -20.93 10.23 -3.85
CA ALA A 857 -19.48 10.48 -3.86
C ALA A 857 -19.12 11.58 -4.88
N GLY A 858 -19.31 11.34 -6.18
CA GLY A 858 -19.30 12.44 -7.15
C GLY A 858 -19.05 12.09 -8.61
N ILE A 859 -17.82 12.34 -9.05
CA ILE A 859 -17.30 12.13 -10.41
C ILE A 859 -15.80 11.81 -10.29
N ASP A 860 -15.31 10.94 -11.17
CA ASP A 860 -13.98 10.31 -11.20
C ASP A 860 -13.78 9.25 -10.08
N ASP A 861 -12.69 8.45 -10.18
CA ASP A 861 -12.57 7.11 -9.54
C ASP A 861 -12.63 7.10 -7.99
N ASP A 862 -13.83 6.97 -7.42
CA ASP A 862 -14.07 7.14 -5.99
C ASP A 862 -13.67 5.93 -5.12
N THR A 863 -13.51 6.16 -3.80
CA THR A 863 -13.34 5.08 -2.82
C THR A 863 -14.25 5.29 -1.61
N VAL A 864 -15.25 4.41 -1.45
CA VAL A 864 -16.32 4.54 -0.45
C VAL A 864 -16.39 3.30 0.46
N ILE A 865 -16.45 3.55 1.76
CA ILE A 865 -16.83 2.57 2.79
C ILE A 865 -18.10 3.11 3.47
N GLY A 866 -19.18 2.32 3.47
CA GLY A 866 -20.42 2.61 4.22
C GLY A 866 -20.15 2.49 5.72
N GLY A 867 -20.13 1.26 6.23
CA GLY A 867 -19.56 0.93 7.53
C GLY A 867 -20.43 -0.03 8.34
N THR A 868 -21.37 0.49 9.13
CA THR A 868 -22.19 -0.33 10.05
C THR A 868 -23.63 0.21 10.26
N GLY A 869 -24.50 0.02 9.27
CA GLY A 869 -25.96 0.14 9.41
C GLY A 869 -26.71 -0.05 8.10
N ASP A 870 -28.00 0.36 8.00
CA ASP A 870 -28.75 0.23 6.73
C ASP A 870 -28.39 1.45 5.84
N ASP A 871 -27.37 1.34 4.97
CA ASP A 871 -26.74 2.47 4.25
C ASP A 871 -27.28 2.69 2.81
N ILE A 872 -27.06 3.91 2.27
CA ILE A 872 -27.40 4.28 0.89
C ILE A 872 -26.19 4.96 0.24
N ILE A 873 -25.62 4.31 -0.77
CA ILE A 873 -24.43 4.77 -1.48
C ILE A 873 -24.75 4.98 -2.96
N THR A 874 -24.32 6.11 -3.50
CA THR A 874 -24.09 6.32 -4.94
C THR A 874 -22.59 6.58 -5.10
N GLY A 875 -21.94 5.89 -6.04
CA GLY A 875 -20.61 6.26 -6.53
C GLY A 875 -20.73 7.56 -7.32
N GLY A 876 -20.77 7.50 -8.65
CA GLY A 876 -21.11 8.69 -9.43
C GLY A 876 -21.10 8.51 -10.95
N GLU A 877 -20.10 9.13 -11.57
CA GLU A 877 -19.57 8.75 -12.89
C GLU A 877 -18.04 8.61 -12.74
N GLY A 878 -17.54 7.38 -12.63
CA GLY A 878 -16.16 7.03 -12.23
C GLY A 878 -15.98 5.51 -12.24
N SER A 879 -14.76 4.98 -12.05
CA SER A 879 -14.54 3.53 -11.87
C SER A 879 -14.39 3.20 -10.38
N ASP A 880 -15.52 3.13 -9.68
CA ASP A 880 -15.58 3.33 -8.23
C ASP A 880 -15.26 2.07 -7.41
N LEU A 881 -14.68 2.24 -6.22
CA LEU A 881 -14.43 1.17 -5.25
C LEU A 881 -15.34 1.32 -4.03
N ILE A 882 -16.36 0.47 -3.90
CA ILE A 882 -17.40 0.59 -2.88
C ILE A 882 -17.48 -0.68 -2.00
N ASP A 883 -17.47 -0.51 -0.67
CA ASP A 883 -17.73 -1.55 0.34
C ASP A 883 -18.85 -1.10 1.31
N GLY A 884 -20.00 -1.78 1.31
CA GLY A 884 -21.16 -1.43 2.16
C GLY A 884 -20.91 -1.66 3.65
N GLY A 885 -20.40 -2.85 4.04
CA GLY A 885 -20.00 -3.17 5.42
C GLY A 885 -20.96 -4.12 6.17
N GLU A 886 -21.33 -3.79 7.42
CA GLU A 886 -22.35 -4.54 8.19
C GLU A 886 -23.74 -3.88 8.07
N GLY A 887 -24.54 -4.23 7.05
CA GLY A 887 -25.75 -3.47 6.74
C GLY A 887 -26.96 -4.20 6.13
N HIS A 888 -27.73 -3.45 5.35
CA HIS A 888 -28.93 -3.85 4.59
C HIS A 888 -29.06 -2.91 3.38
N ASP A 889 -28.03 -2.91 2.55
CA ASP A 889 -27.56 -1.68 1.92
C ASP A 889 -28.13 -1.46 0.52
N LEU A 890 -28.18 -0.21 0.10
CA LEU A 890 -28.63 0.19 -1.23
C LEU A 890 -27.49 0.91 -1.95
N ILE A 891 -26.78 0.15 -2.78
CA ILE A 891 -25.64 0.65 -3.54
C ILE A 891 -26.03 0.81 -5.01
N TYR A 892 -25.72 1.98 -5.54
CA TYR A 892 -25.59 2.23 -6.96
C TYR A 892 -24.13 2.54 -7.25
N GLY A 893 -23.55 1.93 -8.28
CA GLY A 893 -22.35 2.46 -8.92
C GLY A 893 -22.67 3.81 -9.54
N GLY A 894 -23.07 3.79 -10.81
CA GLY A 894 -23.55 5.00 -11.50
C GLY A 894 -24.83 5.69 -10.94
N LEU A 895 -25.10 6.91 -11.41
CA LEU A 895 -26.18 7.83 -10.97
C LEU A 895 -27.63 7.28 -10.99
N ASP A 896 -28.43 7.49 -9.92
CA ASP A 896 -29.88 7.08 -9.75
C ASP A 896 -30.77 7.24 -11.01
N ASN A 897 -30.55 8.29 -11.81
CA ASN A 897 -31.60 8.87 -12.64
C ASN A 897 -31.41 8.74 -14.16
N ASP A 898 -30.49 7.89 -14.61
CA ASP A 898 -29.74 8.19 -15.83
C ASP A 898 -30.51 8.22 -17.17
N LEU A 899 -29.95 9.03 -18.06
CA LEU A 899 -30.18 9.11 -19.49
C LEU A 899 -29.07 8.41 -20.30
N PHE A 900 -27.99 7.98 -19.65
CA PHE A 900 -26.82 7.42 -20.29
C PHE A 900 -26.85 5.91 -20.52
N ASP A 901 -27.60 5.05 -19.78
CA ASP A 901 -27.82 3.61 -20.10
C ASP A 901 -27.82 3.33 -21.64
N ILE A 902 -26.69 2.92 -22.23
CA ILE A 902 -26.50 2.85 -23.69
C ILE A 902 -26.08 1.45 -24.14
N PRO A 903 -27.04 0.57 -24.50
CA PRO A 903 -26.74 -0.81 -24.86
C PRO A 903 -25.59 -0.97 -25.88
N ASP A 904 -24.50 -1.64 -25.50
CA ASP A 904 -23.37 -2.24 -26.28
C ASP A 904 -23.26 -1.75 -27.73
N ASP A 905 -24.24 -2.18 -28.56
CA ASP A 905 -24.54 -1.79 -29.95
C ASP A 905 -24.39 -0.29 -30.28
N ARG A 906 -24.27 0.59 -29.28
CA ARG A 906 -24.17 2.03 -29.38
C ARG A 906 -23.15 2.75 -28.50
N ASP A 907 -22.49 2.09 -27.57
CA ASP A 907 -21.46 2.75 -26.79
C ASP A 907 -20.20 3.08 -27.65
N LEU A 908 -19.34 3.99 -27.16
CA LEU A 908 -18.11 4.49 -27.74
C LEU A 908 -16.90 4.56 -26.78
N LEU A 909 -17.07 4.24 -25.49
CA LEU A 909 -16.10 4.27 -24.39
C LEU A 909 -16.38 3.14 -23.34
N PRO A 910 -16.36 1.84 -23.70
CA PRO A 910 -16.82 0.74 -22.83
C PRO A 910 -15.74 0.32 -21.82
N ASP A 911 -15.13 1.32 -21.19
CA ASP A 911 -13.94 1.25 -20.34
C ASP A 911 -13.93 2.48 -19.39
N ASN A 912 -15.06 3.15 -19.11
CA ASN A 912 -15.11 4.47 -18.42
C ASN A 912 -15.87 4.53 -17.08
N ASN A 913 -16.59 3.50 -16.67
CA ASN A 913 -17.34 3.46 -15.41
C ASN A 913 -17.30 2.06 -14.75
N ILE A 914 -16.13 1.41 -14.72
CA ILE A 914 -16.02 0.00 -14.30
C ILE A 914 -15.98 -0.06 -12.77
N ASP A 915 -17.11 -0.33 -12.15
CA ASP A 915 -17.25 -0.30 -10.69
C ASP A 915 -16.82 -1.62 -10.04
N THR A 916 -16.26 -1.54 -8.83
CA THR A 916 -15.92 -2.67 -7.97
C THR A 916 -16.68 -2.55 -6.66
N ILE A 917 -17.81 -3.25 -6.55
CA ILE A 917 -18.78 -3.10 -5.47
C ILE A 917 -18.87 -4.38 -4.63
N THR A 918 -18.79 -4.22 -3.30
CA THR A 918 -19.11 -5.25 -2.30
C THR A 918 -20.26 -4.77 -1.41
N GLY A 919 -21.33 -5.55 -1.28
CA GLY A 919 -22.42 -5.26 -0.34
C GLY A 919 -21.96 -5.45 1.11
N GLY A 920 -21.38 -6.61 1.40
CA GLY A 920 -20.77 -6.92 2.68
C GLY A 920 -21.57 -7.94 3.46
N ALA A 921 -22.46 -7.50 4.35
CA ALA A 921 -23.09 -8.39 5.33
C ALA A 921 -24.51 -8.01 5.79
N GLY A 922 -25.53 -8.10 4.92
CA GLY A 922 -26.86 -8.44 5.43
C GLY A 922 -27.98 -8.91 4.51
N ASN A 923 -28.44 -8.10 3.55
CA ASN A 923 -29.55 -8.41 2.63
C ASN A 923 -29.59 -7.32 1.54
N ASP A 924 -28.53 -7.26 0.75
CA ASP A 924 -28.07 -6.02 0.15
C ASP A 924 -28.59 -5.87 -1.28
N THR A 925 -28.68 -4.65 -1.79
CA THR A 925 -29.26 -4.33 -3.09
C THR A 925 -28.29 -3.50 -3.91
N ILE A 926 -27.64 -4.15 -4.87
CA ILE A 926 -26.59 -3.59 -5.71
C ILE A 926 -27.10 -3.42 -7.13
N PHE A 927 -26.81 -2.25 -7.71
CA PHE A 927 -26.92 -1.98 -9.13
C PHE A 927 -25.53 -1.54 -9.64
N GLY A 928 -25.00 -2.22 -10.66
CA GLY A 928 -23.81 -1.81 -11.42
C GLY A 928 -24.15 -0.59 -12.29
N ARG A 929 -24.07 -0.70 -13.62
CA ARG A 929 -25.14 -0.26 -14.58
C ARG A 929 -24.83 -0.50 -16.06
N ASP A 930 -23.70 0.04 -16.50
CA ASP A 930 -23.20 0.26 -17.86
C ASP A 930 -21.66 0.17 -17.66
N ASP A 931 -20.95 -0.56 -18.53
CA ASP A 931 -19.54 -1.02 -18.41
C ASP A 931 -19.31 -2.35 -17.64
N ASP A 932 -18.09 -2.91 -17.73
CA ASP A 932 -17.70 -4.29 -17.35
C ASP A 932 -17.55 -4.49 -15.80
N ASP A 933 -18.61 -4.25 -15.03
CA ASP A 933 -18.61 -4.21 -13.55
C ASP A 933 -18.16 -5.49 -12.81
N VAL A 934 -17.65 -5.31 -11.58
CA VAL A 934 -17.28 -6.38 -10.63
C VAL A 934 -18.09 -6.26 -9.34
N LEU A 935 -19.10 -7.12 -9.18
CA LEU A 935 -20.11 -7.01 -8.11
C LEU A 935 -20.10 -8.23 -7.18
N SER A 936 -20.11 -8.00 -5.87
CA SER A 936 -20.17 -9.03 -4.83
C SER A 936 -21.27 -8.72 -3.82
N GLY A 937 -22.14 -9.69 -3.51
CA GLY A 937 -23.13 -9.57 -2.41
C GLY A 937 -22.43 -9.64 -1.06
N GLY A 938 -22.16 -10.85 -0.60
CA GLY A 938 -21.33 -11.13 0.58
C GLY A 938 -21.95 -12.17 1.50
N THR A 939 -22.68 -11.75 2.53
CA THR A 939 -23.44 -12.66 3.41
C THR A 939 -24.82 -12.10 3.75
N GLY A 940 -25.87 -12.64 3.14
CA GLY A 940 -27.23 -12.12 3.18
C GLY A 940 -28.12 -12.85 2.19
N ASP A 941 -29.43 -12.59 2.12
CA ASP A 941 -30.20 -12.97 0.91
C ASP A 941 -30.24 -11.73 -0.02
N ASP A 942 -29.35 -11.67 -1.00
CA ASP A 942 -28.98 -10.43 -1.70
C ASP A 942 -29.66 -10.26 -3.08
N LEU A 943 -29.62 -9.04 -3.62
CA LEU A 943 -30.16 -8.66 -4.92
C LEU A 943 -29.15 -7.87 -5.74
N ILE A 944 -28.64 -8.46 -6.82
CA ILE A 944 -27.69 -7.83 -7.74
C ILE A 944 -28.31 -7.78 -9.16
N ASP A 945 -28.38 -6.58 -9.74
CA ASP A 945 -28.59 -6.30 -11.17
C ASP A 945 -27.27 -5.68 -11.66
N GLY A 946 -26.52 -6.33 -12.56
CA GLY A 946 -25.33 -5.76 -13.19
C GLY A 946 -25.71 -4.64 -14.15
N GLY A 947 -25.85 -4.98 -15.42
CA GLY A 947 -26.90 -4.36 -16.24
C GLY A 947 -26.65 -4.35 -17.73
N VAL A 948 -25.53 -3.78 -18.15
CA VAL A 948 -25.13 -3.59 -19.54
C VAL A 948 -23.61 -3.71 -19.65
N ASP A 949 -23.15 -4.42 -20.69
CA ASP A 949 -21.76 -4.84 -20.91
C ASP A 949 -21.31 -5.98 -19.95
N GLU A 950 -20.04 -6.38 -19.92
CA GLU A 950 -19.62 -7.77 -19.66
C GLU A 950 -19.40 -8.15 -18.16
N ASP A 951 -20.39 -7.83 -17.32
CA ASP A 951 -20.58 -8.09 -15.87
C ASP A 951 -19.82 -9.31 -15.26
N SER A 952 -19.26 -9.14 -14.05
CA SER A 952 -18.70 -10.19 -13.18
C SER A 952 -19.34 -10.19 -11.78
N ILE A 953 -20.26 -11.12 -11.51
CA ILE A 953 -21.11 -11.14 -10.30
C ILE A 953 -20.84 -12.40 -9.43
N ASP A 954 -20.69 -12.23 -8.11
CA ASP A 954 -20.69 -13.31 -7.10
C ASP A 954 -21.72 -13.00 -5.99
N GLY A 955 -22.63 -13.92 -5.68
CA GLY A 955 -23.65 -13.73 -4.62
C GLY A 955 -23.03 -13.80 -3.23
N GLY A 956 -22.74 -15.01 -2.75
CA GLY A 956 -21.98 -15.23 -1.51
C GLY A 956 -22.52 -16.34 -0.62
N GLU A 957 -22.83 -16.04 0.64
CA GLU A 957 -23.58 -16.93 1.55
C GLU A 957 -25.05 -16.46 1.69
N GLY A 958 -25.94 -16.90 0.77
CA GLY A 958 -27.32 -16.39 0.67
C GLY A 958 -28.35 -17.23 -0.10
N ASP A 959 -29.65 -16.96 0.05
CA ASP A 959 -30.70 -17.42 -0.90
C ASP A 959 -30.85 -16.37 -2.04
N ASP A 960 -29.81 -16.22 -2.89
CA ASP A 960 -29.55 -14.97 -3.62
C ASP A 960 -30.37 -14.77 -4.91
N ARG A 961 -30.40 -13.52 -5.37
CA ARG A 961 -31.09 -13.11 -6.60
C ARG A 961 -30.18 -12.29 -7.52
N LEU A 962 -29.62 -12.97 -8.52
CA LEU A 962 -28.63 -12.40 -9.44
C LEU A 962 -29.19 -12.20 -10.86
N LEU A 963 -28.84 -11.07 -11.46
CA LEU A 963 -29.11 -10.68 -12.84
C LEU A 963 -27.83 -10.05 -13.41
N GLY A 964 -27.33 -10.54 -14.54
CA GLY A 964 -26.38 -9.79 -15.37
C GLY A 964 -27.18 -8.80 -16.22
N GLY A 965 -27.23 -9.00 -17.55
CA GLY A 965 -28.35 -8.46 -18.32
C GLY A 965 -28.10 -8.23 -19.81
N GLN A 966 -27.01 -7.54 -20.15
CA GLN A 966 -26.65 -7.13 -21.51
C GLN A 966 -25.15 -7.27 -21.81
N GLY A 967 -24.53 -8.40 -21.47
CA GLY A 967 -23.16 -8.68 -21.89
C GLY A 967 -22.89 -10.14 -22.23
N ALA A 968 -21.67 -10.56 -21.92
CA ALA A 968 -21.22 -11.95 -21.87
C ALA A 968 -20.99 -12.39 -20.42
N ASP A 969 -21.96 -12.03 -19.57
CA ASP A 969 -21.97 -12.01 -18.10
C ASP A 969 -21.32 -13.26 -17.47
N THR A 970 -20.54 -13.09 -16.41
CA THR A 970 -20.02 -14.20 -15.58
C THR A 970 -20.59 -14.13 -14.17
N ILE A 971 -21.46 -15.07 -13.82
CA ILE A 971 -22.25 -15.04 -12.58
C ILE A 971 -22.01 -16.32 -11.75
N SER A 972 -21.77 -16.14 -10.47
CA SER A 972 -21.66 -17.17 -9.43
C SER A 972 -22.71 -16.92 -8.36
N GLY A 973 -23.48 -17.94 -7.98
CA GLY A 973 -24.44 -17.87 -6.86
C GLY A 973 -23.71 -17.89 -5.53
N GLY A 974 -23.00 -18.98 -5.26
CA GLY A 974 -22.23 -19.16 -4.03
C GLY A 974 -22.79 -20.29 -3.17
N ALA A 975 -23.61 -19.97 -2.17
CA ALA A 975 -24.01 -20.92 -1.12
C ALA A 975 -25.40 -20.71 -0.49
N GLY A 976 -26.48 -20.86 -1.28
CA GLY A 976 -27.84 -21.15 -0.79
C GLY A 976 -28.82 -21.55 -1.91
N ASP A 977 -30.14 -21.36 -1.75
CA ASP A 977 -31.13 -21.78 -2.79
C ASP A 977 -31.30 -20.69 -3.89
N ASP A 978 -30.25 -20.45 -4.69
CA ASP A 978 -30.08 -19.25 -5.53
C ASP A 978 -31.04 -19.12 -6.73
N THR A 979 -31.28 -17.88 -7.19
CA THR A 979 -32.09 -17.55 -8.39
C THR A 979 -31.32 -16.68 -9.38
N ILE A 980 -30.65 -17.34 -10.33
CA ILE A 980 -29.76 -16.71 -11.33
C ILE A 980 -30.46 -16.49 -12.67
N THR A 981 -30.22 -15.32 -13.25
CA THR A 981 -30.47 -14.98 -14.66
C THR A 981 -29.20 -14.34 -15.21
N GLY A 982 -28.64 -14.81 -16.33
CA GLY A 982 -27.71 -13.99 -17.12
C GLY A 982 -28.52 -12.92 -17.84
N GLY A 983 -28.56 -12.93 -19.17
CA GLY A 983 -29.49 -12.04 -19.84
C GLY A 983 -29.60 -12.20 -21.35
N GLN A 984 -28.81 -11.39 -22.05
CA GLN A 984 -28.67 -11.46 -23.49
C GLN A 984 -27.49 -12.36 -23.88
N ASP A 985 -26.43 -11.92 -24.53
CA ASP A 985 -25.74 -12.75 -25.52
C ASP A 985 -25.19 -14.15 -25.14
N ALA A 986 -24.23 -14.33 -24.21
CA ALA A 986 -23.44 -15.58 -24.14
C ALA A 986 -22.78 -15.94 -22.77
N ASP A 987 -23.57 -15.88 -21.71
CA ASP A 987 -23.23 -15.90 -20.28
C ASP A 987 -22.53 -17.18 -19.74
N GLN A 988 -21.74 -17.04 -18.68
CA GLN A 988 -21.18 -18.12 -17.86
C GLN A 988 -21.86 -18.12 -16.47
N LEU A 989 -22.70 -19.12 -16.18
CA LEU A 989 -23.52 -19.15 -14.96
C LEU A 989 -23.14 -20.36 -14.10
N SER A 990 -22.75 -20.11 -12.85
CA SER A 990 -22.51 -21.12 -11.81
C SER A 990 -23.49 -20.91 -10.66
N GLY A 991 -24.07 -21.98 -10.12
CA GLY A 991 -24.84 -21.95 -8.88
C GLY A 991 -23.87 -21.96 -7.69
N GLY A 992 -23.83 -23.05 -6.96
CA GLY A 992 -22.64 -23.37 -6.15
C GLY A 992 -22.85 -24.51 -5.16
N LEU A 993 -23.46 -24.19 -4.02
CA LEU A 993 -23.79 -25.11 -2.93
C LEU A 993 -25.26 -24.90 -2.50
N GLY A 994 -26.21 -25.54 -3.18
CA GLY A 994 -27.61 -25.11 -3.09
C GLY A 994 -28.66 -26.00 -3.73
N ASN A 995 -29.70 -25.36 -4.27
CA ASN A 995 -30.78 -25.98 -5.07
C ASN A 995 -31.23 -25.00 -6.16
N ASP A 996 -30.36 -24.76 -7.13
CA ASP A 996 -30.28 -23.46 -7.80
C ASP A 996 -31.25 -23.34 -8.99
N LEU A 997 -31.76 -22.12 -9.21
CA LEU A 997 -32.81 -21.82 -10.18
C LEU A 997 -32.32 -20.87 -11.28
N PHE A 998 -31.78 -21.46 -12.35
CA PHE A 998 -31.43 -20.74 -13.58
C PHE A 998 -32.68 -20.45 -14.42
N VAL A 999 -32.99 -19.18 -14.66
CA VAL A 999 -34.19 -18.75 -15.37
C VAL A 999 -33.85 -18.21 -16.77
N GLY A 1000 -34.32 -18.88 -17.82
CA GLY A 1000 -34.13 -18.40 -19.21
C GLY A 1000 -33.08 -19.17 -20.00
N GLY A 1001 -31.98 -18.50 -20.38
CA GLY A 1001 -30.88 -18.99 -21.23
C GLY A 1001 -30.97 -18.52 -22.69
N SER A 1002 -29.83 -18.16 -23.28
CA SER A 1002 -29.71 -17.26 -24.44
C SER A 1002 -28.93 -17.85 -25.63
N GLY A 1003 -27.84 -17.23 -26.08
CA GLY A 1003 -27.21 -17.41 -27.39
C GLY A 1003 -25.99 -18.34 -27.44
N GLY A 1004 -25.36 -18.64 -26.30
CA GLY A 1004 -24.07 -19.33 -26.25
C GLY A 1004 -23.67 -19.90 -24.89
N ASP A 1005 -24.54 -19.70 -23.91
CA ASP A 1005 -24.35 -19.74 -22.47
C ASP A 1005 -23.93 -21.10 -21.91
N HIS A 1006 -23.20 -21.06 -20.80
CA HIS A 1006 -22.65 -22.21 -20.10
C HIS A 1006 -23.13 -22.24 -18.65
N VAL A 1007 -24.09 -23.12 -18.37
CA VAL A 1007 -24.66 -23.29 -17.03
C VAL A 1007 -24.00 -24.46 -16.32
N VAL A 1008 -23.58 -24.24 -15.08
CA VAL A 1008 -23.19 -25.26 -14.09
C VAL A 1008 -24.09 -25.04 -12.88
N GLY A 1009 -24.69 -26.09 -12.34
CA GLY A 1009 -25.35 -26.02 -11.03
C GLY A 1009 -24.32 -26.02 -9.91
N GLY A 1010 -24.23 -27.13 -9.19
CA GLY A 1010 -23.14 -27.43 -8.25
C GLY A 1010 -22.90 -28.93 -8.07
N GLU A 1011 -22.05 -29.30 -7.12
CA GLU A 1011 -22.02 -30.66 -6.54
C GLU A 1011 -21.72 -30.57 -5.04
N ASP A 1012 -22.78 -30.62 -4.23
CA ASP A 1012 -22.74 -30.49 -2.78
C ASP A 1012 -22.02 -31.69 -2.10
N PRO A 1013 -21.21 -31.51 -1.03
CA PRO A 1013 -20.36 -32.57 -0.48
C PRO A 1013 -21.08 -33.75 0.24
N ASP A 1014 -21.60 -34.74 -0.52
CA ASP A 1014 -22.14 -36.08 -0.10
C ASP A 1014 -22.18 -36.32 1.43
N LEU A 1015 -23.16 -35.69 2.11
CA LEU A 1015 -23.28 -35.67 3.57
C LEU A 1015 -23.87 -36.98 4.12
N ASP A 1016 -24.73 -37.63 3.34
CA ASP A 1016 -25.36 -38.93 3.59
C ASP A 1016 -24.34 -40.11 3.43
N GLY A 1017 -23.41 -39.98 2.49
CA GLY A 1017 -22.32 -40.92 2.23
C GLY A 1017 -22.70 -42.07 1.27
N ASP A 1018 -23.67 -41.85 0.37
CA ASP A 1018 -24.12 -42.85 -0.60
C ASP A 1018 -23.54 -42.68 -2.03
N GLY A 1019 -22.76 -41.62 -2.25
CA GLY A 1019 -21.94 -41.39 -3.45
C GLY A 1019 -22.58 -40.54 -4.53
N PHE A 1020 -23.42 -39.58 -4.14
CA PHE A 1020 -24.12 -38.57 -4.93
C PHE A 1020 -24.24 -37.31 -4.05
N SER A 1021 -24.40 -36.14 -4.65
CA SER A 1021 -24.80 -34.92 -3.94
C SER A 1021 -26.22 -35.02 -3.33
N ASP A 1022 -26.54 -34.09 -2.41
CA ASP A 1022 -27.86 -33.97 -1.75
C ASP A 1022 -28.71 -32.79 -2.30
N ASP A 1023 -28.17 -32.00 -3.24
CA ASP A 1023 -28.75 -30.87 -4.00
C ASP A 1023 -29.80 -31.28 -5.07
N THR A 1024 -30.38 -30.31 -5.80
CA THR A 1024 -31.23 -30.52 -7.01
C THR A 1024 -31.45 -29.24 -7.83
N ASP A 1025 -30.70 -29.07 -8.90
CA ASP A 1025 -30.67 -27.82 -9.66
C ASP A 1025 -31.67 -27.77 -10.83
N VAL A 1026 -31.99 -26.55 -11.28
CA VAL A 1026 -33.22 -26.26 -12.04
C VAL A 1026 -33.02 -25.24 -13.16
N LEU A 1027 -32.62 -25.70 -14.34
CA LEU A 1027 -32.67 -24.88 -15.54
C LEU A 1027 -34.11 -24.79 -16.11
N ASP A 1028 -34.82 -23.69 -15.84
CA ASP A 1028 -36.15 -23.42 -16.39
C ASP A 1028 -36.13 -22.57 -17.68
N VAL A 1029 -35.73 -23.22 -18.77
CA VAL A 1029 -35.94 -22.77 -20.17
C VAL A 1029 -37.43 -22.63 -20.57
N SER A 1030 -38.38 -22.53 -19.62
CA SER A 1030 -39.77 -22.18 -19.93
C SER A 1030 -39.95 -20.72 -20.38
N GLY A 1031 -38.87 -19.93 -20.39
CA GLY A 1031 -38.71 -18.73 -21.23
C GLY A 1031 -38.75 -19.01 -22.74
N GLU A 1032 -38.18 -20.11 -23.23
CA GLU A 1032 -37.45 -19.94 -24.48
C GLU A 1032 -37.85 -20.74 -25.71
N ASN A 1033 -37.30 -20.30 -26.86
CA ASN A 1033 -37.60 -20.80 -28.19
C ASN A 1033 -36.97 -22.17 -28.51
N VAL A 1034 -36.70 -22.98 -27.49
CA VAL A 1034 -36.04 -24.29 -27.55
C VAL A 1034 -36.65 -25.22 -28.62
N GLU A 1035 -35.84 -25.61 -29.62
CA GLU A 1035 -36.16 -26.70 -30.55
C GLU A 1035 -36.12 -28.05 -29.83
N ARG A 1036 -35.01 -28.32 -29.13
CA ARG A 1036 -34.75 -29.61 -28.45
C ARG A 1036 -33.62 -29.48 -27.44
N ILE A 1037 -33.64 -30.39 -26.47
CA ILE A 1037 -32.53 -30.65 -25.55
C ILE A 1037 -31.92 -32.00 -25.94
N GLU A 1038 -30.60 -32.07 -26.04
CA GLU A 1038 -29.84 -33.32 -26.16
C GLU A 1038 -28.95 -33.46 -24.92
N TYR A 1039 -29.30 -34.42 -24.05
CA TYR A 1039 -28.50 -34.82 -22.89
C TYR A 1039 -27.34 -35.70 -23.35
N ASP A 1040 -26.24 -35.71 -22.60
CA ASP A 1040 -25.12 -36.61 -22.87
C ASP A 1040 -25.56 -38.09 -22.76
N PRO A 1041 -25.02 -39.02 -23.58
CA PRO A 1041 -25.37 -40.44 -23.48
C PRO A 1041 -24.86 -41.15 -22.22
N ASP A 1042 -23.82 -40.61 -21.58
CA ASP A 1042 -23.07 -41.22 -20.48
C ASP A 1042 -23.17 -40.41 -19.14
N ASN A 1043 -23.63 -39.14 -19.16
CA ASN A 1043 -24.06 -38.34 -17.98
C ASN A 1043 -25.52 -37.81 -18.20
N SER A 1044 -26.42 -37.90 -17.21
CA SER A 1044 -27.80 -37.38 -17.31
C SER A 1044 -27.96 -35.92 -16.90
N GLU A 1045 -27.04 -35.41 -16.08
CA GLU A 1045 -27.04 -34.07 -15.51
C GLU A 1045 -26.34 -33.06 -16.46
N LYS A 1046 -25.77 -33.55 -17.58
CA LYS A 1046 -25.09 -32.77 -18.62
C LYS A 1046 -25.81 -32.79 -19.97
N GLY A 1047 -25.79 -31.68 -20.71
CA GLY A 1047 -26.39 -31.61 -22.04
C GLY A 1047 -26.19 -30.31 -22.82
N THR A 1048 -27.00 -30.18 -23.88
CA THR A 1048 -27.03 -29.00 -24.76
C THR A 1048 -28.47 -28.69 -25.12
N VAL A 1049 -28.88 -27.44 -24.93
CA VAL A 1049 -30.17 -26.93 -25.40
C VAL A 1049 -29.94 -26.31 -26.79
N PHE A 1050 -30.85 -26.54 -27.73
CA PHE A 1050 -30.79 -25.97 -29.08
C PHE A 1050 -32.01 -25.09 -29.30
N PHE A 1051 -31.79 -23.86 -29.74
CA PHE A 1051 -32.84 -22.86 -29.96
C PHE A 1051 -33.33 -22.83 -31.44
N ALA A 1052 -34.25 -21.92 -31.76
CA ALA A 1052 -35.03 -21.92 -33.02
C ALA A 1052 -34.32 -21.28 -34.23
N ASP A 1053 -33.46 -20.32 -33.93
CA ASP A 1053 -32.53 -19.61 -34.82
C ASP A 1053 -31.36 -20.52 -35.25
N GLY A 1054 -30.87 -21.34 -34.32
CA GLY A 1054 -29.76 -22.27 -34.45
C GLY A 1054 -28.64 -22.08 -33.43
N SER A 1055 -28.80 -21.23 -32.41
CA SER A 1055 -27.87 -21.12 -31.26
C SER A 1055 -27.99 -22.32 -30.31
N THR A 1056 -27.06 -22.40 -29.35
CA THR A 1056 -27.00 -23.44 -28.33
C THR A 1056 -26.35 -22.96 -27.05
N MET A 1057 -27.05 -23.08 -25.93
CA MET A 1057 -26.45 -23.11 -24.60
C MET A 1057 -26.07 -24.54 -24.20
N THR A 1058 -25.15 -24.67 -23.25
CA THR A 1058 -24.76 -25.93 -22.61
C THR A 1058 -25.11 -25.92 -21.13
N PHE A 1059 -25.31 -27.10 -20.56
CA PHE A 1059 -25.44 -27.26 -19.11
C PHE A 1059 -24.66 -28.48 -18.64
N GLU A 1060 -24.07 -28.38 -17.45
CA GLU A 1060 -23.43 -29.45 -16.69
C GLU A 1060 -24.02 -29.42 -15.27
N GLU A 1061 -24.03 -30.56 -14.56
CA GLU A 1061 -24.47 -30.60 -13.16
C GLU A 1061 -25.87 -29.95 -12.94
N ILE A 1062 -26.88 -30.34 -13.75
CA ILE A 1062 -28.30 -29.94 -13.62
C ILE A 1062 -29.26 -31.15 -13.72
N GLU A 1063 -30.03 -31.44 -12.67
CA GLU A 1063 -30.91 -32.62 -12.57
C GLU A 1063 -32.20 -32.46 -13.40
N LYS A 1064 -32.64 -31.22 -13.68
CA LYS A 1064 -34.05 -30.97 -14.04
C LYS A 1064 -34.32 -29.84 -15.05
N VAL A 1065 -34.79 -30.22 -16.25
CA VAL A 1065 -35.26 -29.30 -17.32
C VAL A 1065 -36.72 -29.62 -17.77
N ILE A 1066 -37.59 -28.62 -18.02
CA ILE A 1066 -39.07 -28.75 -17.90
C ILE A 1066 -39.93 -28.55 -19.21
N PRO A 1067 -40.80 -29.51 -19.66
CA PRO A 1067 -41.68 -29.34 -20.85
C PRO A 1067 -43.19 -29.79 -20.76
N CYS A 1068 -44.14 -29.19 -21.54
CA CYS A 1068 -45.60 -29.10 -21.20
C CYS A 1068 -46.74 -29.76 -22.12
N PHE A 1069 -48.03 -29.84 -21.66
CA PHE A 1069 -49.31 -30.22 -22.41
C PHE A 1069 -49.96 -28.96 -23.07
N THR A 1070 -51.27 -28.82 -23.48
CA THR A 1070 -51.86 -27.56 -24.10
C THR A 1070 -53.26 -27.12 -23.61
N PRO A 1071 -53.66 -25.81 -23.67
CA PRO A 1071 -55.02 -25.31 -23.35
C PRO A 1071 -56.14 -25.90 -24.21
N GLY A 1072 -57.39 -25.69 -23.76
CA GLY A 1072 -58.58 -26.31 -24.33
C GLY A 1072 -58.67 -27.81 -24.04
N THR A 1073 -57.64 -28.39 -23.41
CA THR A 1073 -57.62 -29.79 -22.99
C THR A 1073 -58.41 -29.93 -21.72
N THR A 1074 -59.50 -30.72 -21.76
CA THR A 1074 -60.28 -31.01 -20.56
C THR A 1074 -59.66 -32.17 -19.78
N ILE A 1075 -59.36 -31.94 -18.51
CA ILE A 1075 -58.89 -32.93 -17.53
C ILE A 1075 -60.06 -33.38 -16.66
N MET A 1076 -60.20 -34.69 -16.43
CA MET A 1076 -61.29 -35.23 -15.61
C MET A 1076 -61.04 -35.00 -14.11
N THR A 1077 -61.90 -34.24 -13.43
CA THR A 1077 -61.90 -34.06 -11.97
C THR A 1077 -63.06 -34.82 -11.31
N PRO A 1078 -63.06 -35.03 -9.98
CA PRO A 1078 -64.21 -35.57 -9.23
C PRO A 1078 -65.49 -34.72 -9.31
N ARG A 1079 -65.41 -33.49 -9.84
CA ARG A 1079 -66.55 -32.58 -10.07
C ARG A 1079 -67.02 -32.57 -11.53
N GLY A 1080 -66.32 -33.26 -12.42
CA GLY A 1080 -66.51 -33.26 -13.87
C GLY A 1080 -65.24 -32.86 -14.61
N GLU A 1081 -65.30 -32.77 -15.94
CA GLU A 1081 -64.25 -32.21 -16.76
C GLU A 1081 -64.03 -30.72 -16.44
N ARG A 1082 -62.76 -30.31 -16.28
CA ARG A 1082 -62.30 -28.92 -16.12
C ARG A 1082 -61.24 -28.63 -17.18
N LEU A 1083 -61.04 -27.38 -17.57
CA LEU A 1083 -59.98 -27.00 -18.51
C LEU A 1083 -58.60 -27.08 -17.83
N VAL A 1084 -57.55 -27.42 -18.57
CA VAL A 1084 -56.18 -27.53 -18.02
C VAL A 1084 -55.64 -26.14 -17.62
N GLU A 1085 -55.97 -25.12 -18.40
CA GLU A 1085 -55.72 -23.69 -18.12
C GLU A 1085 -56.48 -23.13 -16.91
N GLU A 1086 -57.36 -23.92 -16.30
CA GLU A 1086 -58.04 -23.55 -15.05
C GLU A 1086 -57.46 -24.29 -13.83
N LEU A 1087 -56.52 -25.23 -13.96
CA LEU A 1087 -56.02 -26.05 -12.85
C LEU A 1087 -54.99 -25.32 -11.98
N GLN A 1088 -55.00 -25.60 -10.68
CA GLN A 1088 -54.08 -25.02 -9.70
C GLN A 1088 -53.51 -26.09 -8.77
N VAL A 1089 -52.42 -25.77 -8.06
CA VAL A 1089 -51.88 -26.64 -7.00
C VAL A 1089 -52.95 -26.97 -5.96
N GLY A 1090 -53.01 -28.23 -5.53
CA GLY A 1090 -54.03 -28.75 -4.62
C GLY A 1090 -55.37 -29.15 -5.25
N ASP A 1091 -55.63 -28.84 -6.53
CA ASP A 1091 -56.83 -29.35 -7.23
C ASP A 1091 -56.79 -30.88 -7.34
N ARG A 1092 -57.98 -31.51 -7.37
CA ARG A 1092 -58.08 -32.98 -7.42
C ARG A 1092 -58.48 -33.48 -8.80
N VAL A 1093 -57.71 -34.42 -9.33
CA VAL A 1093 -57.89 -35.04 -10.66
C VAL A 1093 -58.22 -36.53 -10.52
N ILE A 1094 -58.97 -37.09 -11.47
CA ILE A 1094 -59.20 -38.53 -11.60
C ILE A 1094 -58.09 -39.13 -12.45
N THR A 1095 -57.42 -40.13 -11.88
CA THR A 1095 -56.27 -40.83 -12.47
C THR A 1095 -56.62 -42.30 -12.74
N ARG A 1096 -55.84 -42.95 -13.61
CA ARG A 1096 -56.04 -44.36 -13.96
C ARG A 1096 -55.57 -45.31 -12.86
N ASP A 1097 -54.50 -44.92 -12.21
CA ASP A 1097 -53.64 -45.81 -11.45
C ASP A 1097 -53.96 -45.70 -9.94
N ASN A 1098 -53.75 -44.52 -9.34
CA ASN A 1098 -53.91 -44.34 -7.89
C ASN A 1098 -55.19 -43.57 -7.49
N GLY A 1099 -56.17 -43.41 -8.39
CA GLY A 1099 -57.55 -43.03 -8.06
C GLY A 1099 -57.86 -41.53 -8.18
N ILE A 1100 -57.91 -40.81 -7.05
CA ILE A 1100 -58.20 -39.36 -7.01
C ILE A 1100 -57.06 -38.67 -6.27
N GLN A 1101 -56.17 -38.04 -7.03
CA GLN A 1101 -54.94 -37.44 -6.51
C GLN A 1101 -54.99 -35.91 -6.57
N LYS A 1102 -54.16 -35.25 -5.75
CA LYS A 1102 -53.95 -33.79 -5.81
C LYS A 1102 -52.88 -33.46 -6.85
N ILE A 1103 -53.04 -32.35 -7.54
CA ILE A 1103 -51.95 -31.70 -8.26
C ILE A 1103 -50.97 -31.09 -7.25
N SER A 1104 -49.67 -31.29 -7.46
CA SER A 1104 -48.59 -30.72 -6.63
C SER A 1104 -47.95 -29.47 -7.24
N TRP A 1105 -47.91 -29.37 -8.57
CA TRP A 1105 -47.29 -28.27 -9.32
C TRP A 1105 -48.00 -28.04 -10.67
N VAL A 1106 -47.97 -26.81 -11.21
CA VAL A 1106 -48.54 -26.40 -12.52
C VAL A 1106 -47.65 -25.31 -13.15
N GLY A 1107 -47.35 -25.41 -14.46
CA GLY A 1107 -46.59 -24.40 -15.22
C GLY A 1107 -47.14 -24.19 -16.65
N GLN A 1108 -46.84 -23.04 -17.30
CA GLN A 1108 -47.41 -22.68 -18.62
C GLN A 1108 -46.55 -21.75 -19.50
N LYS A 1109 -46.55 -21.95 -20.83
CA LYS A 1109 -45.77 -21.21 -21.83
C LYS A 1109 -46.51 -20.90 -23.13
N GLY A 1110 -46.61 -19.63 -23.55
CA GLY A 1110 -47.12 -19.22 -24.87
C GLY A 1110 -46.11 -19.34 -26.02
N LEU A 1111 -46.59 -19.63 -27.24
CA LEU A 1111 -45.84 -19.62 -28.50
C LEU A 1111 -46.72 -19.03 -29.62
N ASP A 1112 -46.17 -18.12 -30.43
CA ASP A 1112 -46.91 -17.47 -31.53
C ASP A 1112 -46.80 -18.22 -32.87
N GLY A 1113 -47.42 -17.68 -33.92
CA GLY A 1113 -47.39 -18.25 -35.27
C GLY A 1113 -46.04 -18.16 -35.99
N ASN A 1114 -45.12 -17.31 -35.53
CA ASN A 1114 -43.76 -17.17 -36.03
C ASN A 1114 -42.80 -18.12 -35.31
N ALA A 1115 -42.87 -18.23 -33.98
CA ALA A 1115 -42.21 -19.27 -33.20
C ALA A 1115 -42.59 -20.67 -33.71
N LEU A 1116 -43.88 -20.92 -33.97
CA LEU A 1116 -44.35 -22.15 -34.61
C LEU A 1116 -44.05 -22.23 -36.12
N ALA A 1117 -43.59 -21.15 -36.77
CA ALA A 1117 -43.03 -21.18 -38.12
C ALA A 1117 -41.56 -21.64 -38.10
N ALA A 1118 -40.76 -21.06 -37.20
CA ALA A 1118 -39.34 -21.35 -36.94
C ALA A 1118 -39.11 -22.75 -36.34
N ASN A 1119 -40.02 -23.20 -35.46
CA ASN A 1119 -40.01 -24.52 -34.83
C ASN A 1119 -41.06 -25.51 -35.42
N PRO A 1120 -40.85 -26.07 -36.64
CA PRO A 1120 -41.69 -27.11 -37.20
C PRO A 1120 -41.89 -28.34 -36.32
N HIS A 1121 -40.89 -28.72 -35.52
CA HIS A 1121 -40.98 -29.88 -34.65
C HIS A 1121 -41.89 -29.60 -33.44
N LEU A 1122 -41.86 -28.39 -32.82
CA LEU A 1122 -42.75 -27.97 -31.73
C LEU A 1122 -44.21 -27.87 -32.14
N ARG A 1123 -44.54 -27.80 -33.44
CA ARG A 1123 -45.94 -27.66 -33.89
C ARG A 1123 -46.86 -28.72 -33.26
N PRO A 1124 -48.00 -28.33 -32.65
CA PRO A 1124 -48.85 -29.27 -31.95
C PRO A 1124 -49.36 -30.41 -32.82
N ILE A 1125 -49.60 -31.56 -32.18
CA ILE A 1125 -50.10 -32.76 -32.84
C ILE A 1125 -51.59 -32.88 -32.57
N LEU A 1126 -52.38 -32.79 -33.64
CA LEU A 1126 -53.81 -33.07 -33.62
C LEU A 1126 -54.01 -34.59 -33.70
N ILE A 1127 -54.50 -35.17 -32.61
CA ILE A 1127 -55.01 -36.54 -32.53
C ILE A 1127 -56.53 -36.44 -32.59
N ARG A 1128 -57.14 -36.86 -33.71
CA ARG A 1128 -58.59 -36.74 -33.91
C ARG A 1128 -59.41 -37.71 -33.08
N ALA A 1129 -60.66 -37.33 -32.79
CA ALA A 1129 -61.63 -38.18 -32.14
C ALA A 1129 -61.71 -39.58 -32.79
N GLY A 1130 -61.62 -40.63 -31.99
CA GLY A 1130 -61.63 -42.03 -32.42
C GLY A 1130 -60.36 -42.55 -33.13
N SER A 1131 -59.32 -41.74 -33.35
CA SER A 1131 -58.10 -42.17 -34.08
C SER A 1131 -57.23 -43.18 -33.33
N LEU A 1132 -57.28 -43.21 -32.00
CA LEU A 1132 -56.63 -44.23 -31.16
C LEU A 1132 -57.46 -45.53 -31.07
N GLY A 1133 -58.69 -45.51 -31.58
CA GLY A 1133 -59.62 -46.64 -31.62
C GLY A 1133 -60.40 -46.84 -30.32
N GLY A 1134 -61.46 -47.65 -30.36
CA GLY A 1134 -62.39 -47.79 -29.23
C GLY A 1134 -63.16 -46.49 -28.93
N ASP A 1135 -63.39 -45.67 -29.96
CA ASP A 1135 -63.91 -44.30 -29.90
C ASP A 1135 -63.03 -43.30 -29.12
N LEU A 1136 -61.75 -43.61 -28.89
CA LEU A 1136 -60.77 -42.74 -28.23
C LEU A 1136 -59.84 -41.98 -29.21
N PRO A 1137 -59.38 -40.75 -28.88
CA PRO A 1137 -59.94 -39.87 -27.83
C PRO A 1137 -61.41 -39.55 -28.12
N GLU A 1138 -62.19 -39.19 -27.09
CA GLU A 1138 -63.62 -38.88 -27.29
C GLU A 1138 -63.82 -37.54 -28.03
N ARG A 1139 -62.79 -36.70 -28.07
CA ARG A 1139 -62.74 -35.40 -28.77
C ARG A 1139 -61.43 -35.26 -29.55
N ASP A 1140 -61.39 -34.39 -30.55
CA ASP A 1140 -60.13 -33.96 -31.14
C ASP A 1140 -59.26 -33.34 -30.02
N MET A 1141 -58.06 -33.88 -29.80
CA MET A 1141 -57.11 -33.38 -28.81
C MET A 1141 -55.88 -32.80 -29.51
N LEU A 1142 -55.38 -31.71 -28.96
CA LEU A 1142 -54.12 -31.07 -29.33
C LEU A 1142 -53.13 -31.35 -28.20
N VAL A 1143 -51.88 -31.72 -28.52
CA VAL A 1143 -50.85 -32.04 -27.53
C VAL A 1143 -49.45 -31.68 -28.05
N SER A 1144 -48.49 -31.51 -27.15
CA SER A 1144 -47.08 -31.32 -27.52
C SER A 1144 -46.49 -32.57 -28.20
N PRO A 1145 -45.46 -32.42 -29.04
CA PRO A 1145 -44.89 -33.54 -29.80
C PRO A 1145 -44.39 -34.71 -28.95
N ASN A 1146 -43.85 -34.40 -27.77
CA ASN A 1146 -43.32 -35.39 -26.84
C ASN A 1146 -44.39 -36.01 -25.93
N HIS A 1147 -45.59 -35.42 -25.84
CA HIS A 1147 -46.65 -35.85 -24.92
C HIS A 1147 -47.02 -37.32 -25.12
N ARG A 1148 -47.04 -38.10 -24.03
CA ARG A 1148 -47.16 -39.57 -24.09
C ARG A 1148 -48.61 -39.99 -23.86
N ILE A 1149 -49.15 -40.67 -24.86
CA ILE A 1149 -50.53 -41.14 -24.93
C ILE A 1149 -50.57 -42.63 -24.57
N LEU A 1150 -51.53 -43.03 -23.74
CA LEU A 1150 -51.72 -44.43 -23.37
C LEU A 1150 -52.55 -45.17 -24.44
N ILE A 1151 -51.97 -46.23 -25.01
CA ILE A 1151 -52.65 -47.13 -25.93
C ILE A 1151 -52.86 -48.49 -25.24
N ALA A 1152 -54.13 -48.84 -24.98
CA ALA A 1152 -54.52 -50.12 -24.42
C ALA A 1152 -55.31 -50.95 -25.46
N ASN A 1153 -54.72 -52.03 -26.00
CA ASN A 1153 -55.40 -52.92 -26.95
C ASN A 1153 -54.76 -54.32 -27.07
N GLU A 1154 -55.47 -55.25 -27.71
CA GLU A 1154 -55.06 -56.65 -27.89
C GLU A 1154 -53.81 -56.82 -28.79
N ILE A 1155 -53.49 -55.85 -29.66
CA ILE A 1155 -52.27 -55.88 -30.50
C ILE A 1155 -51.04 -55.53 -29.65
N ALA A 1156 -51.15 -54.58 -28.72
CA ALA A 1156 -50.07 -54.27 -27.78
C ALA A 1156 -49.72 -55.49 -26.90
N GLU A 1157 -50.76 -56.18 -26.40
CA GLU A 1157 -50.64 -57.42 -25.62
C GLU A 1157 -49.88 -58.51 -26.41
N VAL A 1158 -50.17 -58.68 -27.70
CA VAL A 1158 -49.53 -59.69 -28.58
C VAL A 1158 -48.10 -59.32 -29.00
N HIS A 1159 -47.76 -58.04 -29.14
CA HIS A 1159 -46.49 -57.59 -29.74
C HIS A 1159 -45.45 -57.02 -28.76
N PHE A 1160 -45.87 -56.56 -27.58
CA PHE A 1160 -44.98 -55.93 -26.59
C PHE A 1160 -45.06 -56.57 -25.20
N ASP A 1161 -45.74 -57.73 -25.10
CA ASP A 1161 -46.01 -58.49 -23.85
C ASP A 1161 -46.73 -57.64 -22.77
N ASN A 1162 -47.33 -56.53 -23.17
CA ASN A 1162 -47.96 -55.52 -22.33
C ASN A 1162 -49.25 -55.04 -22.97
N ARG A 1163 -50.36 -55.19 -22.25
CA ARG A 1163 -51.70 -54.83 -22.74
C ARG A 1163 -51.94 -53.33 -22.86
N GLU A 1164 -51.12 -52.55 -22.16
CA GLU A 1164 -51.15 -51.10 -22.08
C GLU A 1164 -49.72 -50.56 -22.32
N VAL A 1165 -49.54 -49.67 -23.29
CA VAL A 1165 -48.24 -49.12 -23.70
C VAL A 1165 -48.29 -47.61 -23.94
N LEU A 1166 -47.23 -46.90 -23.61
CA LEU A 1166 -47.13 -45.45 -23.75
C LEU A 1166 -46.47 -45.07 -25.09
N VAL A 1167 -47.03 -44.08 -25.77
CA VAL A 1167 -46.56 -43.65 -27.09
C VAL A 1167 -46.55 -42.12 -27.20
N ALA A 1168 -45.36 -41.53 -27.39
CA ALA A 1168 -45.20 -40.10 -27.66
C ALA A 1168 -45.95 -39.70 -28.95
N ALA A 1169 -46.67 -38.59 -28.93
CA ALA A 1169 -47.51 -38.14 -30.04
C ALA A 1169 -46.76 -38.04 -31.38
N LYS A 1170 -45.49 -37.59 -31.37
CA LYS A 1170 -44.63 -37.50 -32.57
C LYS A 1170 -44.37 -38.86 -33.24
N HIS A 1171 -44.39 -39.95 -32.48
CA HIS A 1171 -44.23 -41.31 -33.01
C HIS A 1171 -45.50 -41.86 -33.71
N MET A 1172 -46.64 -41.16 -33.57
CA MET A 1172 -47.92 -41.53 -34.17
C MET A 1172 -48.28 -40.72 -35.44
N VAL A 1173 -47.50 -39.69 -35.77
CA VAL A 1173 -47.77 -38.82 -36.93
C VAL A 1173 -47.76 -39.62 -38.23
N GLY A 1174 -48.82 -39.47 -39.01
CA GLY A 1174 -49.05 -40.22 -40.25
C GLY A 1174 -49.99 -41.42 -40.09
N ALA A 1175 -50.38 -41.79 -38.87
CA ALA A 1175 -51.52 -42.67 -38.64
C ALA A 1175 -52.85 -41.97 -39.02
N ASN A 1176 -53.89 -42.75 -39.32
CA ASN A 1176 -55.15 -42.21 -39.84
C ASN A 1176 -55.87 -41.32 -38.81
N GLY A 1177 -55.84 -40.01 -39.04
CA GLY A 1177 -56.42 -39.00 -38.15
C GLY A 1177 -55.43 -38.35 -37.19
N ILE A 1178 -54.15 -38.77 -37.17
CA ILE A 1178 -53.10 -38.18 -36.34
C ILE A 1178 -52.12 -37.42 -37.23
N LYS A 1179 -52.03 -36.10 -37.04
CA LYS A 1179 -51.15 -35.23 -37.80
C LYS A 1179 -50.65 -34.05 -36.98
N GLN A 1180 -49.41 -33.65 -37.24
CA GLN A 1180 -48.95 -32.32 -36.87
C GLN A 1180 -49.78 -31.25 -37.59
N VAL A 1181 -50.04 -30.11 -36.94
CA VAL A 1181 -50.83 -29.02 -37.52
C VAL A 1181 -50.12 -27.67 -37.42
N PRO A 1182 -50.14 -26.85 -38.47
CA PRO A 1182 -49.86 -25.42 -38.32
C PRO A 1182 -51.06 -24.77 -37.61
N VAL A 1183 -50.75 -24.00 -36.57
CA VAL A 1183 -51.67 -23.10 -35.87
C VAL A 1183 -51.06 -21.70 -35.84
N ALA A 1184 -51.87 -20.67 -35.58
CA ALA A 1184 -51.41 -19.27 -35.60
C ALA A 1184 -50.84 -18.79 -34.25
N GLU A 1185 -51.04 -19.58 -33.20
CA GLU A 1185 -50.55 -19.42 -31.82
C GLU A 1185 -50.89 -20.73 -31.07
N THR A 1186 -50.18 -21.03 -29.98
CA THR A 1186 -50.50 -22.11 -29.05
C THR A 1186 -49.84 -21.85 -27.70
N THR A 1187 -50.46 -22.22 -26.59
CA THR A 1187 -49.78 -22.28 -25.28
C THR A 1187 -49.52 -23.74 -24.96
N TYR A 1188 -48.51 -24.03 -24.16
CA TYR A 1188 -48.26 -25.33 -23.55
C TYR A 1188 -48.37 -25.23 -22.00
N ILE A 1189 -49.07 -26.13 -21.31
CA ILE A 1189 -49.34 -26.15 -19.85
C ILE A 1189 -49.07 -27.54 -19.26
N HIS A 1190 -48.31 -27.72 -18.18
CA HIS A 1190 -48.11 -29.01 -17.48
C HIS A 1190 -48.64 -28.97 -16.04
N PHE A 1191 -48.92 -30.14 -15.46
CA PHE A 1191 -49.20 -30.30 -14.04
C PHE A 1191 -48.75 -31.68 -13.53
N MET A 1192 -48.25 -31.75 -12.29
CA MET A 1192 -47.62 -32.96 -11.70
C MET A 1192 -48.31 -33.44 -10.41
N PHE A 1193 -47.95 -34.64 -9.93
CA PHE A 1193 -48.54 -35.34 -8.79
C PHE A 1193 -47.46 -36.01 -7.92
N GLU A 1194 -47.78 -36.25 -6.64
CA GLU A 1194 -46.99 -37.01 -5.66
C GLU A 1194 -46.53 -38.42 -6.14
N GLN A 1195 -47.23 -39.05 -7.10
CA GLN A 1195 -46.94 -40.41 -7.63
C GLN A 1195 -47.38 -40.55 -9.10
N HIS A 1196 -46.88 -41.53 -9.87
CA HIS A 1196 -47.16 -41.67 -11.31
C HIS A 1196 -48.65 -41.83 -11.61
N GLN A 1197 -49.17 -40.92 -12.43
CA GLN A 1197 -50.56 -40.93 -12.85
C GLN A 1197 -50.65 -40.91 -14.38
N VAL A 1198 -51.41 -41.84 -14.94
CA VAL A 1198 -52.05 -41.59 -16.24
C VAL A 1198 -53.38 -40.89 -15.99
N VAL A 1199 -53.49 -39.62 -16.38
CA VAL A 1199 -54.69 -38.79 -16.27
C VAL A 1199 -55.63 -39.00 -17.45
N LEU A 1200 -56.91 -38.65 -17.29
CA LEU A 1200 -57.90 -38.69 -18.37
C LEU A 1200 -58.03 -37.28 -19.01
N SER A 1201 -57.45 -37.09 -20.18
CA SER A 1201 -57.45 -35.84 -20.96
C SER A 1201 -58.22 -35.98 -22.28
N ASN A 1202 -59.23 -35.13 -22.51
CA ASN A 1202 -60.12 -35.18 -23.68
C ASN A 1202 -60.72 -36.58 -23.99
N GLY A 1203 -60.89 -37.41 -22.96
CA GLY A 1203 -61.38 -38.79 -23.04
C GLY A 1203 -60.32 -39.85 -23.37
N ALA A 1204 -59.08 -39.47 -23.72
CA ALA A 1204 -57.95 -40.38 -23.79
C ALA A 1204 -57.15 -40.39 -22.48
N TRP A 1205 -56.47 -41.51 -22.22
CA TRP A 1205 -55.58 -41.63 -21.08
C TRP A 1205 -54.18 -41.15 -21.49
N THR A 1206 -53.58 -40.22 -20.74
CA THR A 1206 -52.29 -39.60 -21.05
C THR A 1206 -51.42 -39.44 -19.80
N GLU A 1207 -50.12 -39.45 -19.96
CA GLU A 1207 -49.16 -39.40 -18.86
C GLU A 1207 -49.00 -37.97 -18.32
N SER A 1208 -49.19 -37.79 -17.01
CA SER A 1208 -48.49 -36.74 -16.27
C SER A 1208 -47.21 -37.35 -15.72
N PHE A 1209 -46.10 -36.63 -15.85
CA PHE A 1209 -44.76 -37.14 -15.53
C PHE A 1209 -44.62 -37.47 -14.04
N GLN A 1210 -43.84 -38.51 -13.73
CA GLN A 1210 -43.38 -38.84 -12.37
C GLN A 1210 -42.17 -39.78 -12.48
N PRO A 1211 -41.16 -39.67 -11.60
CA PRO A 1211 -39.94 -40.44 -11.70
C PRO A 1211 -39.95 -41.65 -10.73
N GLY A 1212 -38.85 -42.40 -10.60
CA GLY A 1212 -38.84 -43.55 -9.69
C GLY A 1212 -37.54 -44.35 -9.65
N ALA A 1213 -37.39 -45.11 -8.57
CA ALA A 1213 -36.20 -45.86 -8.13
C ALA A 1213 -34.96 -45.01 -7.84
N TYR A 1214 -34.55 -44.12 -8.76
CA TYR A 1214 -33.52 -43.11 -8.51
C TYR A 1214 -34.03 -42.02 -7.55
N THR A 1215 -35.27 -41.57 -7.74
CA THR A 1215 -35.95 -40.54 -6.93
C THR A 1215 -36.47 -41.03 -5.56
N LEU A 1216 -35.79 -42.02 -4.98
CA LEU A 1216 -35.88 -42.36 -3.57
C LEU A 1216 -34.53 -42.14 -2.86
N LYS A 1217 -33.53 -41.57 -3.56
CA LYS A 1217 -32.30 -41.03 -2.99
C LYS A 1217 -32.53 -39.60 -2.53
N GLY A 1218 -32.63 -38.63 -3.46
CA GLY A 1218 -32.97 -37.22 -3.19
C GLY A 1218 -34.37 -37.02 -2.60
N ILE A 1219 -34.51 -37.33 -1.32
CA ILE A 1219 -35.56 -36.95 -0.37
C ILE A 1219 -34.92 -37.09 1.03
N ASP A 1220 -35.16 -36.15 1.94
CA ASP A 1220 -34.50 -36.16 3.26
C ASP A 1220 -34.78 -37.43 4.09
N GLN A 1221 -33.84 -37.78 4.98
CA GLN A 1221 -33.90 -39.02 5.74
C GLN A 1221 -35.13 -39.14 6.67
N ALA A 1222 -35.67 -38.04 7.20
CA ALA A 1222 -36.89 -38.07 8.02
C ALA A 1222 -38.15 -38.27 7.16
N GLN A 1223 -38.22 -37.72 5.94
CA GLN A 1223 -39.26 -38.05 4.96
C GLN A 1223 -39.11 -39.49 4.43
N ARG A 1224 -37.89 -39.97 4.15
CA ARG A 1224 -37.63 -41.39 3.81
C ARG A 1224 -38.14 -42.30 4.93
N ASP A 1225 -37.84 -41.99 6.19
CA ASP A 1225 -38.33 -42.76 7.35
C ASP A 1225 -39.84 -42.62 7.61
N GLU A 1226 -40.49 -41.46 7.39
CA GLU A 1226 -41.96 -41.36 7.44
C GLU A 1226 -42.61 -42.21 6.33
N ILE A 1227 -42.04 -42.20 5.12
CA ILE A 1227 -42.51 -43.05 4.01
C ILE A 1227 -42.34 -44.54 4.36
N PHE A 1228 -41.26 -44.94 5.02
CA PHE A 1228 -41.07 -46.31 5.52
C PHE A 1228 -41.95 -46.67 6.72
N GLU A 1229 -42.32 -45.73 7.61
CA GLU A 1229 -43.28 -45.98 8.70
C GLU A 1229 -44.73 -46.06 8.18
N LEU A 1230 -45.09 -45.26 7.17
CA LEU A 1230 -46.39 -45.29 6.50
C LEU A 1230 -46.57 -46.51 5.58
N PHE A 1231 -45.50 -46.95 4.90
CA PHE A 1231 -45.51 -48.08 3.96
C PHE A 1231 -44.35 -49.07 4.20
N PRO A 1232 -44.39 -49.88 5.29
CA PRO A 1232 -43.27 -50.74 5.70
C PRO A 1232 -42.85 -51.82 4.70
N GLU A 1233 -43.67 -52.11 3.69
CA GLU A 1233 -43.29 -52.94 2.55
C GLU A 1233 -42.13 -52.35 1.69
N LEU A 1234 -42.00 -51.02 1.62
CA LEU A 1234 -40.99 -50.33 0.81
C LEU A 1234 -39.57 -50.54 1.34
N ALA A 1235 -39.39 -50.70 2.65
CA ALA A 1235 -38.11 -50.90 3.33
C ALA A 1235 -37.44 -52.28 3.08
N THR A 1236 -37.70 -52.90 1.93
CA THR A 1236 -37.15 -54.20 1.53
C THR A 1236 -36.82 -54.24 0.04
N ASN A 1237 -35.78 -54.98 -0.35
CA ASN A 1237 -35.41 -55.14 -1.77
C ASN A 1237 -36.55 -55.75 -2.62
N ASP A 1238 -37.42 -56.58 -2.03
CA ASP A 1238 -38.62 -57.13 -2.69
C ASP A 1238 -39.75 -56.07 -2.83
N GLY A 1239 -39.70 -54.98 -2.06
CA GLY A 1239 -40.59 -53.82 -2.14
C GLY A 1239 -40.11 -52.78 -3.17
N VAL A 1240 -38.85 -52.35 -3.07
CA VAL A 1240 -38.24 -51.41 -4.03
C VAL A 1240 -38.29 -51.97 -5.47
N SER A 1241 -37.98 -53.26 -5.65
CA SER A 1241 -38.08 -53.92 -6.96
C SER A 1241 -39.52 -54.17 -7.45
N GLY A 1242 -40.54 -53.87 -6.64
CA GLY A 1242 -41.95 -53.92 -7.01
C GLY A 1242 -42.43 -52.74 -7.87
N TYR A 1243 -41.72 -51.60 -7.82
CA TYR A 1243 -42.07 -50.38 -8.55
C TYR A 1243 -41.49 -50.40 -9.97
N HIS A 1244 -42.05 -51.27 -10.81
CA HIS A 1244 -41.81 -51.22 -12.25
C HIS A 1244 -42.36 -49.93 -12.84
N ALA A 1245 -41.61 -49.30 -13.77
CA ALA A 1245 -42.14 -48.26 -14.65
C ALA A 1245 -43.45 -48.76 -15.28
N ALA A 1246 -44.58 -48.12 -14.92
CA ALA A 1246 -45.88 -48.79 -14.87
C ALA A 1246 -46.36 -49.39 -16.20
N ARG A 1247 -45.86 -48.85 -17.32
CA ARG A 1247 -46.21 -49.27 -18.69
C ARG A 1247 -45.02 -49.08 -19.62
N LYS A 1248 -44.83 -49.99 -20.57
CA LYS A 1248 -43.73 -49.92 -21.55
C LYS A 1248 -43.95 -48.77 -22.55
N THR A 1249 -42.98 -47.86 -22.66
CA THR A 1249 -42.95 -46.80 -23.69
C THR A 1249 -42.36 -47.32 -25.01
N LEU A 1250 -42.97 -46.95 -26.14
CA LEU A 1250 -42.59 -47.46 -27.48
C LEU A 1250 -41.69 -46.49 -28.28
N LYS A 1251 -40.64 -47.04 -28.90
CA LYS A 1251 -39.76 -46.32 -29.83
C LYS A 1251 -40.47 -46.03 -31.16
N ALA A 1252 -39.96 -45.06 -31.92
CA ALA A 1252 -40.60 -44.52 -33.12
C ALA A 1252 -40.91 -45.52 -34.26
N TYR A 1253 -40.32 -46.71 -34.26
CA TYR A 1253 -40.64 -47.80 -35.19
C TYR A 1253 -41.65 -48.81 -34.61
N GLU A 1254 -41.64 -49.04 -33.29
CA GLU A 1254 -42.59 -49.89 -32.57
C GLU A 1254 -43.99 -49.27 -32.60
N ALA A 1255 -44.08 -47.96 -32.34
CA ALA A 1255 -45.31 -47.17 -32.45
C ALA A 1255 -45.93 -47.24 -33.86
N ARG A 1256 -45.09 -47.11 -34.89
CA ARG A 1256 -45.52 -47.24 -36.30
C ARG A 1256 -45.98 -48.66 -36.63
N PHE A 1257 -45.40 -49.69 -36.03
CA PHE A 1257 -45.89 -51.07 -36.17
C PHE A 1257 -47.28 -51.24 -35.54
N LEU A 1258 -47.48 -50.78 -34.30
CA LEU A 1258 -48.76 -50.85 -33.57
C LEU A 1258 -49.93 -50.15 -34.30
N LEU A 1259 -49.62 -49.11 -35.08
CA LEU A 1259 -50.60 -48.32 -35.82
C LEU A 1259 -50.78 -48.74 -37.30
N ALA A 1260 -49.94 -49.64 -37.83
CA ALA A 1260 -49.98 -50.04 -39.25
C ALA A 1260 -50.89 -51.25 -39.56
N GLU A 1261 -51.36 -51.99 -38.54
CA GLU A 1261 -52.30 -53.12 -38.72
C GLU A 1261 -53.79 -52.71 -38.60
N ARG A 1262 -54.15 -51.46 -38.93
CA ARG A 1262 -55.51 -50.89 -38.83
C ARG A 1262 -56.00 -50.24 -40.12
#